data_AF-A0A017RY00-F1
#
_entry.id   AF-A0A017RY00-F1
#
_cell.length_a   1.000
_cell.length_b   1.000
_cell.length_c   1.000
_cell.angle_alpha   90.00
_cell.angle_beta   90.00
_cell.angle_gamma   90.00
#
_symmetry.space_group_name_H-M   'P 1'
#
loop_
_entity.id
_entity.type
_entity.pdbx_description
1 polymer ?
#
loop_
_entity_poly.entity_id
_entity_poly.type
_entity_poly.pdbx_seq_one_letter_code
_entity_poly.pdbx_strand_id
1 'polypeptide(L)'
;MKINELKGVGSKTEQYLLSLGINEVKDAIYFFPRDYEDRNNIKCISETINDEFVTLICEVSLILPTKKLKFGKYINKIIFKDNSGFLTGVWFNQPYIKNNFQVGERVILSGKITRKFGEIQIIDPQYDKDFNVFKSINPIYPTNKNLSQKILKKIISQSLLHIDTQISEMLHSEILKRYEILPLKDAIMNLHYPNDRATLNKAQKSIKFYELLILQLCLLQAKKTSEENKNSFSIKVCREMKDFKNSLPFQLTTAQSKVVREILTDLKNIRPMNRLVQGDVGSGKTVIAAIAMFNCAMNGYQCAMMAPTEILAEQHFNTLRKLFGDWNVNIELITGSTPQKQKRQILERLAEGDINIIIGTHALIQENVDFNRLALVVTDEQHRFGVRQRAELVNKGHNPHVLVMTATPIPRTLALFIYGDMDISLINELPPGRQKINTYAVRSNLRERAYNFIKQQILLGRQAYVVCPLVEESEKIEAQSALETAEKLKNIYFKEFKIDVLHGKLKSTEKDNVMKKFKEGDIDILVSTTVIEVGVNVPNATIMLIENADRFGLAQLHQLRGRVGRGIHKSYCILISDASNKETKERLKIMTETNDGFVIAEKDMFLRGTGEFFGLRQHGLPELKLADIIKDREILKEAQELSKWIIENNLLQIQEFSNLKNEVERLFFEKLNKHTFN
;
A
#
# COMPACT_ATOMS: atom_id res chain seq x y z
N MET A 1 29.65 1.13 -19.88
CA MET A 1 31.05 1.13 -19.38
C MET A 1 31.06 0.35 -18.08
N LYS A 2 31.92 -0.66 -17.95
CA LYS A 2 31.96 -1.48 -16.72
C LYS A 2 32.62 -0.70 -15.60
N ILE A 3 32.24 -0.97 -14.35
CA ILE A 3 32.77 -0.21 -13.21
C ILE A 3 34.27 -0.43 -12.98
N ASN A 4 34.81 -1.59 -13.40
CA ASN A 4 36.23 -1.93 -13.29
C ASN A 4 37.14 -1.19 -14.28
N GLU A 5 36.57 -0.49 -15.27
CA GLU A 5 37.31 0.38 -16.19
C GLU A 5 37.64 1.75 -15.54
N LEU A 6 37.04 2.06 -14.38
CA LEU A 6 37.34 3.29 -13.64
C LEU A 6 38.66 3.21 -12.87
N LYS A 7 39.45 4.28 -12.95
CA LYS A 7 40.74 4.42 -12.25
C LYS A 7 40.57 4.36 -10.73
N GLY A 8 41.00 3.26 -10.12
CA GLY A 8 40.96 3.04 -8.67
C GLY A 8 39.99 1.93 -8.24
N VAL A 9 39.29 1.29 -9.18
CA VAL A 9 38.45 0.12 -8.94
C VAL A 9 39.25 -1.15 -9.30
N GLY A 10 39.92 -1.73 -8.31
CA GLY A 10 40.53 -3.06 -8.44
C GLY A 10 39.51 -4.18 -8.20
N SER A 11 39.91 -5.44 -8.45
CA SER A 11 39.03 -6.63 -8.34
C SER A 11 38.32 -6.78 -6.99
N LYS A 12 38.99 -6.44 -5.87
CA LYS A 12 38.37 -6.45 -4.54
C LYS A 12 37.33 -5.33 -4.35
N THR A 13 37.64 -4.12 -4.83
CA THR A 13 36.72 -2.98 -4.76
C THR A 13 35.50 -3.23 -5.63
N GLU A 14 35.68 -3.83 -6.80
CA GLU A 14 34.61 -4.27 -7.69
C GLU A 14 33.65 -5.23 -6.96
N GLN A 15 34.15 -6.29 -6.32
CA GLN A 15 33.30 -7.22 -5.54
C GLN A 15 32.47 -6.49 -4.46
N TYR A 16 33.05 -5.48 -3.81
CA TYR A 16 32.33 -4.69 -2.82
C TYR A 16 31.28 -3.76 -3.45
N LEU A 17 31.53 -3.20 -4.62
CA LEU A 17 30.55 -2.39 -5.36
C LEU A 17 29.40 -3.26 -5.89
N LEU A 18 29.71 -4.45 -6.40
CA LEU A 18 28.71 -5.44 -6.82
C LEU A 18 27.76 -5.81 -5.67
N SER A 19 28.29 -5.96 -4.44
CA SER A 19 27.46 -6.22 -3.25
C SER A 19 26.50 -5.08 -2.90
N LEU A 20 26.75 -3.87 -3.39
CA LEU A 20 25.87 -2.70 -3.27
C LEU A 20 24.95 -2.52 -4.49
N GLY A 21 24.99 -3.44 -5.46
CA GLY A 21 24.23 -3.36 -6.71
C GLY A 21 24.83 -2.42 -7.76
N ILE A 22 26.10 -2.06 -7.65
CA ILE A 22 26.81 -1.18 -8.58
C ILE A 22 27.66 -2.04 -9.53
N ASN A 23 27.14 -2.33 -10.73
CA ASN A 23 27.83 -3.17 -11.73
C ASN A 23 28.49 -2.32 -12.83
N GLU A 24 27.82 -1.23 -13.23
CA GLU A 24 28.25 -0.34 -14.30
C GLU A 24 28.40 1.12 -13.83
N VAL A 25 29.03 1.95 -14.66
CA VAL A 25 29.15 3.39 -14.39
C VAL A 25 27.76 4.05 -14.25
N LYS A 26 26.77 3.62 -15.05
CA LYS A 26 25.38 4.08 -14.94
C LYS A 26 24.79 3.78 -13.56
N ASP A 27 25.08 2.62 -12.97
CA ASP A 27 24.58 2.27 -11.62
C ASP A 27 25.16 3.19 -10.55
N ALA A 28 26.45 3.54 -10.66
CA ALA A 28 27.11 4.48 -9.75
C ALA A 28 26.54 5.90 -9.85
N ILE A 29 26.16 6.34 -11.07
CA ILE A 29 25.49 7.64 -11.30
C ILE A 29 24.09 7.67 -10.67
N TYR A 30 23.39 6.55 -10.62
CA TYR A 30 22.09 6.44 -9.95
C TYR A 30 22.18 5.91 -8.51
N PHE A 31 23.38 5.89 -7.91
CA PHE A 31 23.57 5.45 -6.53
C PHE A 31 23.44 6.64 -5.57
N PHE A 32 22.20 7.00 -5.26
CA PHE A 32 21.91 8.24 -4.55
C PHE A 32 22.31 8.21 -3.06
N PRO A 33 22.63 9.38 -2.47
CA PRO A 33 22.88 9.49 -1.04
C PRO A 33 21.66 9.09 -0.21
N ARG A 34 21.89 8.40 0.91
CA ARG A 34 20.87 8.11 1.92
C ARG A 34 20.48 9.35 2.72
N ASP A 35 21.47 10.19 3.00
CA ASP A 35 21.31 11.38 3.84
C ASP A 35 22.31 12.46 3.41
N TYR A 36 22.13 13.66 3.93
CA TYR A 36 22.96 14.83 3.65
C TYR A 36 23.41 15.47 4.95
N GLU A 37 24.72 15.62 5.11
CA GLU A 37 25.30 16.37 6.21
C GLU A 37 25.38 17.85 5.81
N ASP A 38 24.58 18.68 6.47
CA ASP A 38 24.60 20.12 6.25
C ASP A 38 25.72 20.77 7.07
N ARG A 39 26.70 21.34 6.37
CA ARG A 39 27.87 22.03 6.93
C ARG A 39 27.80 23.54 6.70
N ASN A 40 26.65 24.08 6.28
CA ASN A 40 26.48 25.53 6.12
C ASN A 40 26.41 26.29 7.44
N ASN A 41 26.24 25.61 8.57
CA ASN A 41 26.17 26.24 9.89
C ASN A 41 27.59 26.62 10.37
N ILE A 42 28.20 27.58 9.69
CA ILE A 42 29.51 28.14 10.04
C ILE A 42 29.29 29.14 11.16
N LYS A 43 29.87 28.86 12.34
CA LYS A 43 29.78 29.71 13.53
C LYS A 43 31.16 29.99 14.10
N CYS A 44 31.25 31.02 14.94
CA CYS A 44 32.39 31.17 15.84
C CYS A 44 32.22 30.26 17.06
N ILE A 45 33.32 29.86 17.70
CA ILE A 45 33.33 28.98 18.89
C ILE A 45 32.41 29.53 19.98
N SER A 46 32.37 30.85 20.19
CA SER A 46 31.52 31.51 21.19
C SER A 46 30.01 31.34 20.95
N GLU A 47 29.58 31.22 19.69
CA GLU A 47 28.16 31.19 19.27
C GLU A 47 27.57 29.77 19.23
N THR A 48 28.40 28.77 19.53
CA THR A 48 28.00 27.35 19.49
C THR A 48 27.05 27.00 20.63
N ILE A 49 25.99 26.24 20.36
CA ILE A 49 25.07 25.73 21.40
C ILE A 49 25.43 24.28 21.72
N ASN A 50 25.17 23.84 22.96
CA ASN A 50 25.37 22.44 23.33
C ASN A 50 24.44 21.52 22.52
N ASP A 51 24.95 20.38 22.08
CA ASP A 51 24.25 19.38 21.27
C ASP A 51 23.92 19.81 19.83
N GLU A 52 24.50 20.92 19.35
CA GLU A 52 24.34 21.42 17.98
C GLU A 52 25.44 20.85 17.05
N PHE A 53 25.09 20.54 15.81
CA PHE A 53 26.08 20.24 14.75
C PHE A 53 26.49 21.55 14.06
N VAL A 54 27.78 21.87 14.10
CA VAL A 54 28.34 23.12 13.57
C VAL A 54 29.59 22.85 12.77
N THR A 55 29.91 23.79 11.88
CA THR A 55 31.20 23.85 11.19
C THR A 55 31.98 25.06 11.72
N LEU A 56 33.24 24.85 12.07
CA LEU A 56 34.11 25.88 12.65
C LEU A 56 35.38 25.99 11.80
N ILE A 57 35.82 27.21 11.54
CA ILE A 57 37.10 27.50 10.89
C ILE A 57 38.07 27.91 11.98
N CYS A 58 39.01 27.03 12.32
CA CYS A 58 39.89 27.21 13.46
C CYS A 58 41.36 26.97 13.09
N GLU A 59 42.26 27.57 13.85
CA GLU A 59 43.69 27.31 13.80
C GLU A 59 44.08 26.28 14.86
N VAL A 60 44.97 25.35 14.53
CA VAL A 60 45.52 24.39 15.51
C VAL A 60 46.37 25.14 16.52
N SER A 61 45.94 25.18 17.78
CA SER A 61 46.67 25.87 18.86
C SER A 61 47.66 24.96 19.58
N LEU A 62 47.23 23.75 19.95
CA LEU A 62 48.05 22.82 20.74
C LEU A 62 47.66 21.38 20.45
N ILE A 63 48.65 20.50 20.25
CA ILE A 63 48.44 19.05 20.13
C ILE A 63 48.83 18.40 21.46
N LEU A 64 47.88 17.80 22.17
CA LEU A 64 48.15 17.17 23.46
C LEU A 64 48.71 15.75 23.28
N PRO A 65 49.54 15.26 24.23
CA PRO A 65 50.05 13.90 24.18
C PRO A 65 48.93 12.87 24.29
N THR A 66 49.05 11.78 23.52
CA THR A 66 48.09 10.67 23.49
C THR A 66 47.96 10.04 24.88
N LYS A 67 46.74 10.02 25.43
CA LYS A 67 46.45 9.34 26.71
C LYS A 67 45.91 7.94 26.45
N LYS A 68 46.50 6.93 27.09
CA LYS A 68 45.99 5.56 27.12
C LYS A 68 45.03 5.40 28.30
N LEU A 69 43.81 4.93 28.05
CA LEU A 69 42.82 4.66 29.11
C LEU A 69 42.88 3.21 29.58
N LYS A 70 42.20 2.95 30.70
CA LYS A 70 41.90 1.59 31.18
C LYS A 70 41.19 0.81 30.05
N PHE A 71 41.56 -0.47 29.87
CA PHE A 71 41.13 -1.36 28.78
C PHE A 71 41.70 -1.08 27.37
N GLY A 72 42.87 -0.44 27.26
CA GLY A 72 43.65 -0.42 26.01
C GLY A 72 43.15 0.55 24.92
N LYS A 73 42.20 1.43 25.24
CA LYS A 73 41.72 2.49 24.34
C LYS A 73 42.62 3.73 24.40
N TYR A 74 42.78 4.43 23.28
CA TYR A 74 43.54 5.68 23.19
C TYR A 74 42.61 6.89 23.10
N ILE A 75 42.97 8.03 23.70
CA ILE A 75 42.34 9.33 23.47
C ILE A 75 43.40 10.31 23.00
N ASN A 76 43.12 10.99 21.90
CA ASN A 76 43.88 12.12 21.40
C ASN A 76 43.04 13.38 21.53
N LYS A 77 43.66 14.45 22.02
CA LYS A 77 43.04 15.76 22.15
C LYS A 77 43.87 16.78 21.39
N ILE A 78 43.21 17.61 20.58
CA ILE A 78 43.83 18.73 19.87
C ILE A 78 43.02 19.97 20.22
N ILE A 79 43.70 21.03 20.66
CA ILE A 79 43.10 22.32 20.97
C ILE A 79 43.18 23.17 19.72
N PHE A 80 42.03 23.68 19.31
CA PHE A 80 41.85 24.61 18.22
C PHE A 80 41.45 25.97 18.78
N LYS A 81 41.84 27.04 18.11
CA LYS A 81 41.46 28.41 18.46
C LYS A 81 40.84 29.11 17.25
N ASP A 82 39.88 29.98 17.51
CA ASP A 82 39.45 31.01 16.57
C ASP A 82 39.57 32.39 17.22
N ASN A 83 39.03 33.44 16.60
CA ASN A 83 39.07 34.79 17.17
C ASN A 83 38.19 34.95 18.43
N SER A 84 37.36 33.96 18.76
CA SER A 84 36.35 34.01 19.82
C SER A 84 36.66 33.11 21.02
N GLY A 85 37.48 32.08 20.88
CA GLY A 85 37.86 31.20 21.98
C GLY A 85 38.63 29.94 21.58
N PHE A 86 38.61 28.96 22.49
CA PHE A 86 39.28 27.66 22.33
C PHE A 86 38.27 26.52 22.30
N LEU A 87 38.55 25.51 21.46
CA LEU A 87 37.76 24.30 21.28
C LEU A 87 38.68 23.08 21.39
N THR A 88 38.26 22.05 22.12
CA THR A 88 39.01 20.79 22.17
C THR A 88 38.38 19.73 21.26
N GLY A 89 39.09 19.33 20.20
CA GLY A 89 38.75 18.15 19.41
C GLY A 89 39.22 16.87 20.10
N VAL A 90 38.33 15.89 20.24
CA VAL A 90 38.60 14.62 20.95
C VAL A 90 38.38 13.44 20.02
N TRP A 91 39.43 12.66 19.74
CA TRP A 91 39.35 11.42 18.96
C TRP A 91 39.61 10.20 19.83
N PHE A 92 38.69 9.23 19.77
CA PHE A 92 38.82 7.95 20.46
C PHE A 92 39.43 6.91 19.53
N ASN A 93 40.43 6.18 20.04
CA ASN A 93 41.09 5.05 19.38
C ASN A 93 41.76 5.34 18.02
N GLN A 94 42.13 6.59 17.75
CA GLN A 94 42.80 7.01 16.51
C GLN A 94 44.19 7.64 16.81
N PRO A 95 45.23 6.84 17.11
CA PRO A 95 46.56 7.36 17.49
C PRO A 95 47.30 8.10 16.38
N TYR A 96 46.92 7.86 15.13
CA TYR A 96 47.53 8.49 13.94
C TYR A 96 47.08 9.93 13.72
N ILE A 97 45.97 10.36 14.34
CA ILE A 97 45.31 11.64 14.02
C ILE A 97 46.21 12.85 14.26
N LYS A 98 47.09 12.79 15.26
CA LYS A 98 48.06 13.87 15.58
C LYS A 98 49.04 14.15 14.45
N ASN A 99 49.37 13.14 13.63
CA ASN A 99 50.28 13.31 12.50
C ASN A 99 49.64 14.09 11.36
N ASN A 100 48.31 14.21 11.38
CA ASN A 100 47.55 14.90 10.36
C ASN A 100 47.36 16.38 10.67
N PHE A 101 47.90 16.94 11.75
CA PHE A 101 47.75 18.36 12.10
C PHE A 101 49.10 18.98 12.44
N GLN A 102 49.30 20.24 12.04
CA GLN A 102 50.45 21.04 12.44
C GLN A 102 49.99 22.28 13.22
N VAL A 103 50.72 22.68 14.26
CA VAL A 103 50.41 23.90 15.03
C VAL A 103 50.49 25.12 14.11
N GLY A 104 49.49 26.00 14.17
CA GLY A 104 49.35 27.15 13.28
C GLY A 104 48.60 26.85 11.96
N GLU A 105 48.28 25.59 11.69
CA GLU A 105 47.51 25.21 10.49
C GLU A 105 46.04 25.62 10.64
N ARG A 106 45.45 26.23 9.61
CA ARG A 106 44.00 26.50 9.55
C ARG A 106 43.27 25.27 9.03
N VAL A 107 42.23 24.86 9.74
CA VAL A 107 41.43 23.68 9.42
C VAL A 107 39.95 23.96 9.61
N ILE A 108 39.12 23.27 8.82
CA ILE A 108 37.67 23.27 8.98
C ILE A 108 37.31 22.05 9.81
N LEU A 109 36.58 22.25 10.91
CA LEU A 109 36.09 21.18 11.78
C LEU A 109 34.58 21.14 11.74
N SER A 110 34.00 19.97 11.50
CA SER A 110 32.55 19.76 11.52
C SER A 110 32.19 18.63 12.46
N GLY A 111 31.19 18.83 13.31
CA GLY A 111 30.80 17.85 14.30
C GLY A 111 29.84 18.40 15.36
N LYS A 112 29.43 17.53 16.28
CA LYS A 112 28.51 17.87 17.35
C LYS A 112 29.23 18.49 18.53
N ILE A 113 28.81 19.68 18.95
CA ILE A 113 29.39 20.39 20.10
C ILE A 113 28.87 19.80 21.39
N THR A 114 29.80 19.52 22.30
CA THR A 114 29.52 19.04 23.66
C THR A 114 30.16 20.01 24.64
N ARG A 115 29.35 20.63 25.49
CA ARG A 115 29.85 21.44 26.61
C ARG A 115 29.87 20.58 27.88
N LYS A 116 31.06 20.28 28.40
CA LYS A 116 31.25 19.52 29.66
C LYS A 116 32.29 20.21 30.53
N PHE A 117 31.97 20.42 31.81
CA PHE A 117 32.87 21.04 32.81
C PHE A 117 33.45 22.40 32.39
N GLY A 118 32.68 23.22 31.67
CA GLY A 118 33.14 24.54 31.19
C GLY A 118 34.02 24.50 29.94
N GLU A 119 34.36 23.32 29.42
CA GLU A 119 35.09 23.17 28.15
C GLU A 119 34.12 22.90 26.99
N ILE A 120 34.36 23.57 25.86
CA ILE A 120 33.70 23.27 24.59
C ILE A 120 34.52 22.19 23.90
N GLN A 121 33.90 21.04 23.66
CA GLN A 121 34.52 19.89 23.04
C GLN A 121 33.76 19.47 21.79
N ILE A 122 34.47 18.93 20.80
CA ILE A 122 33.89 18.31 19.62
C ILE A 122 34.44 16.88 19.51
N ILE A 123 33.55 15.90 19.48
CA ILE A 123 33.93 14.48 19.53
C ILE A 123 33.98 13.91 18.12
N ASP A 124 35.10 13.27 17.80
CA ASP A 124 35.42 12.67 16.49
C ASP A 124 35.06 13.59 15.31
N PRO A 125 35.48 14.87 15.34
CA PRO A 125 35.10 15.82 14.31
C PRO A 125 35.67 15.40 12.96
N GLN A 126 34.87 15.59 11.92
CA GLN A 126 35.37 15.55 10.56
C GLN A 126 36.19 16.81 10.31
N TYR A 127 37.33 16.66 9.64
CA TYR A 127 38.23 17.77 9.36
C TYR A 127 38.61 17.82 7.89
N ASP A 128 38.67 19.04 7.36
CA ASP A 128 39.13 19.33 6.00
C ASP A 128 40.21 20.43 6.08
N LYS A 129 41.30 20.24 5.32
CA LYS A 129 42.43 21.18 5.23
C LYS A 129 42.36 22.10 4.02
N ASP A 130 41.60 21.68 3.01
CA ASP A 130 41.49 22.39 1.75
C ASP A 130 40.18 23.17 1.73
N PHE A 131 40.29 24.50 1.87
CA PHE A 131 39.16 25.41 1.87
C PHE A 131 38.43 25.43 0.52
N ASN A 132 39.10 25.07 -0.58
CA ASN A 132 38.50 25.02 -1.92
C ASN A 132 37.64 23.76 -2.14
N VAL A 133 37.81 22.72 -1.32
CA VAL A 133 37.07 21.45 -1.41
C VAL A 133 35.88 21.43 -0.44
N PHE A 134 35.75 22.45 0.41
CA PHE A 134 34.67 22.55 1.37
C PHE A 134 33.31 22.67 0.66
N LYS A 135 32.48 21.63 0.80
CA LYS A 135 31.11 21.63 0.30
C LYS A 135 30.14 21.86 1.46
N SER A 136 29.29 22.86 1.27
CA SER A 136 28.14 23.24 2.08
C SER A 136 27.26 22.06 2.50
N ILE A 137 26.98 21.15 1.58
CA ILE A 137 26.15 19.98 1.82
C ILE A 137 26.93 18.75 1.37
N ASN A 138 27.16 17.82 2.29
CA ASN A 138 27.98 16.65 2.06
C ASN A 138 27.09 15.39 1.95
N PRO A 139 27.08 14.69 0.80
CA PRO A 139 26.28 13.48 0.65
C PRO A 139 26.80 12.35 1.54
N ILE A 140 25.89 11.57 2.13
CA ILE A 140 26.16 10.35 2.88
C ILE A 140 25.56 9.18 2.12
N TYR A 141 26.41 8.29 1.61
CA TYR A 141 25.97 7.15 0.81
C TYR A 141 25.73 5.89 1.67
N PRO A 142 24.88 4.95 1.25
CA PRO A 142 24.87 3.61 1.84
C PRO A 142 26.22 2.91 1.66
N THR A 143 26.82 2.42 2.75
CA THR A 143 28.13 1.72 2.72
C THR A 143 28.01 0.30 3.25
N ASN A 144 28.81 -0.63 2.72
CA ASN A 144 29.03 -1.94 3.32
C ASN A 144 30.23 -1.91 4.29
N LYS A 145 30.49 -3.00 5.03
CA LYS A 145 31.59 -3.07 6.01
C LYS A 145 32.98 -2.80 5.42
N ASN A 146 33.14 -2.89 4.11
CA ASN A 146 34.43 -2.90 3.43
C ASN A 146 34.71 -1.64 2.58
N LEU A 147 33.71 -0.77 2.38
CA LEU A 147 33.84 0.48 1.62
C LEU A 147 33.64 1.69 2.53
N SER A 148 34.64 2.57 2.57
CA SER A 148 34.53 3.86 3.26
C SER A 148 33.79 4.90 2.40
N GLN A 149 33.15 5.86 3.06
CA GLN A 149 32.52 7.02 2.40
C GLN A 149 33.49 7.74 1.44
N LYS A 150 34.77 7.85 1.82
CA LYS A 150 35.80 8.53 1.02
C LYS A 150 36.05 7.83 -0.31
N ILE A 151 36.15 6.51 -0.30
CA ILE A 151 36.34 5.71 -1.52
C ILE A 151 35.10 5.80 -2.40
N LEU A 152 33.91 5.67 -1.80
CA LEU A 152 32.65 5.70 -2.54
C LEU A 152 32.39 7.07 -3.19
N LYS A 153 32.61 8.17 -2.46
CA LYS A 153 32.54 9.54 -3.00
C LYS A 153 33.48 9.73 -4.19
N LYS A 154 34.72 9.22 -4.10
CA LYS A 154 35.70 9.30 -5.18
C LYS A 154 35.21 8.57 -6.43
N ILE A 155 34.73 7.33 -6.27
CA ILE A 155 34.21 6.54 -7.39
C ILE A 155 33.02 7.23 -8.04
N ILE A 156 32.05 7.69 -7.24
CA ILE A 156 30.87 8.41 -7.75
C ILE A 156 31.28 9.69 -8.47
N SER A 157 32.22 10.47 -7.92
CA SER A 157 32.72 11.68 -8.59
C SER A 157 33.37 11.40 -9.93
N GLN A 158 34.10 10.28 -10.07
CA GLN A 158 34.67 9.86 -11.35
C GLN A 158 33.58 9.38 -12.31
N SER A 159 32.57 8.65 -11.83
CA SER A 159 31.44 8.21 -12.64
C SER A 159 30.64 9.40 -13.19
N LEU A 160 30.46 10.47 -12.41
CA LEU A 160 29.75 11.67 -12.83
C LEU A 160 30.45 12.42 -13.97
N LEU A 161 31.76 12.26 -14.16
CA LEU A 161 32.46 12.82 -15.34
C LEU A 161 31.97 12.20 -16.65
N HIS A 162 31.36 11.02 -16.60
CA HIS A 162 30.81 10.33 -17.76
C HIS A 162 29.30 10.57 -17.94
N ILE A 163 28.67 11.45 -17.16
CA ILE A 163 27.22 11.67 -17.17
C ILE A 163 26.68 12.00 -18.56
N ASP A 164 27.43 12.77 -19.37
CA ASP A 164 27.00 13.18 -20.70
C ASP A 164 26.88 12.04 -21.70
N THR A 165 27.68 10.98 -21.51
CA THR A 165 27.68 9.80 -22.37
C THR A 165 26.74 8.69 -21.87
N GLN A 166 26.41 8.71 -20.58
CA GLN A 166 25.60 7.67 -19.94
C GLN A 166 24.13 8.07 -19.77
N ILE A 167 23.84 9.37 -19.69
CA ILE A 167 22.50 9.90 -19.43
C ILE A 167 22.07 10.79 -20.58
N SER A 168 20.93 10.47 -21.17
CA SER A 168 20.27 11.30 -22.19
C SER A 168 19.04 11.97 -21.59
N GLU A 169 18.76 13.20 -22.00
CA GLU A 169 17.55 13.90 -21.57
C GLU A 169 16.31 13.20 -22.17
N MET A 170 15.29 13.03 -21.34
CA MET A 170 14.07 12.29 -21.69
C MET A 170 12.88 13.22 -21.94
N LEU A 171 12.93 14.47 -21.45
CA LEU A 171 11.82 15.42 -21.54
C LEU A 171 12.25 16.74 -22.19
N HIS A 172 11.35 17.33 -22.98
CA HIS A 172 11.58 18.63 -23.62
C HIS A 172 11.48 19.79 -22.65
N SER A 173 12.15 20.89 -22.97
CA SER A 173 12.22 22.09 -22.14
C SER A 173 10.85 22.69 -21.76
N GLU A 174 9.83 22.53 -22.60
CA GLU A 174 8.47 22.97 -22.31
C GLU A 174 7.84 22.17 -21.17
N ILE A 175 8.02 20.85 -21.17
CA ILE A 175 7.56 19.96 -20.09
C ILE A 175 8.30 20.28 -18.80
N LEU A 176 9.63 20.46 -18.87
CA LEU A 176 10.44 20.79 -17.70
C LEU A 176 9.97 22.08 -17.02
N LYS A 177 9.64 23.11 -17.81
CA LYS A 177 9.10 24.39 -17.31
C LYS A 177 7.72 24.23 -16.70
N ARG A 178 6.82 23.47 -17.35
CA ARG A 178 5.44 23.27 -16.89
C ARG A 178 5.36 22.60 -15.52
N TYR A 179 6.22 21.62 -15.26
CA TYR A 179 6.22 20.86 -14.00
C TYR A 179 7.27 21.37 -12.97
N GLU A 180 7.97 22.45 -13.31
CA GLU A 180 9.03 23.07 -12.49
C GLU A 180 10.15 22.10 -12.10
N ILE A 181 10.49 21.17 -12.99
CA ILE A 181 11.52 20.14 -12.79
C ILE A 181 12.82 20.52 -13.51
N LEU A 182 13.94 20.02 -12.98
CA LEU A 182 15.27 20.18 -13.56
C LEU A 182 15.50 19.15 -14.67
N PRO A 183 16.32 19.47 -15.68
CA PRO A 183 16.85 18.47 -16.60
C PRO A 183 17.48 17.30 -15.85
N LEU A 184 17.39 16.10 -16.42
CA LEU A 184 17.77 14.85 -15.74
C LEU A 184 19.23 14.87 -15.25
N LYS A 185 20.14 15.38 -16.09
CA LYS A 185 21.57 15.50 -15.76
C LYS A 185 21.79 16.44 -14.57
N ASP A 186 21.13 17.60 -14.59
CA ASP A 186 21.25 18.61 -13.54
C ASP A 186 20.63 18.11 -12.23
N ALA A 187 19.52 17.40 -12.30
CA ALA A 187 18.88 16.78 -11.14
C ALA A 187 19.80 15.74 -10.49
N ILE A 188 20.42 14.85 -11.28
CA ILE A 188 21.38 13.86 -10.78
C ILE A 188 22.58 14.57 -10.15
N MET A 189 23.15 15.57 -10.82
CA MET A 189 24.34 16.27 -10.34
C MET A 189 24.07 17.00 -9.01
N ASN A 190 22.92 17.67 -8.89
CA ASN A 190 22.49 18.36 -7.67
C ASN A 190 22.06 17.40 -6.56
N LEU A 191 21.69 16.15 -6.85
CA LEU A 191 21.53 15.13 -5.80
C LEU A 191 22.86 14.69 -5.23
N HIS A 192 23.88 14.49 -6.05
CA HIS A 192 25.19 14.09 -5.54
C HIS A 192 25.92 15.25 -4.85
N TYR A 193 25.84 16.44 -5.44
CA TYR A 193 26.56 17.62 -4.97
C TYR A 193 25.67 18.87 -5.09
N PRO A 194 24.69 19.03 -4.20
CA PRO A 194 23.85 20.23 -4.17
C PRO A 194 24.65 21.45 -3.72
N ASN A 195 24.35 22.60 -4.30
CA ASN A 195 24.89 23.88 -3.85
C ASN A 195 24.18 24.37 -2.58
N ASP A 196 22.86 24.16 -2.49
CA ASP A 196 22.01 24.62 -1.40
C ASP A 196 20.79 23.68 -1.20
N ARG A 197 20.04 23.89 -0.12
CA ARG A 197 18.88 23.03 0.18
C ARG A 197 17.72 23.19 -0.81
N ALA A 198 17.52 24.37 -1.39
CA ALA A 198 16.44 24.59 -2.34
C ALA A 198 16.73 23.86 -3.65
N THR A 199 17.98 23.90 -4.14
CA THR A 199 18.41 23.11 -5.31
C THR A 199 18.34 21.61 -5.03
N LEU A 200 18.75 21.15 -3.83
CA LEU A 200 18.59 19.75 -3.43
C LEU A 200 17.12 19.30 -3.47
N ASN A 201 16.21 20.07 -2.87
CA ASN A 201 14.78 19.75 -2.86
C ASN A 201 14.20 19.69 -4.27
N LYS A 202 14.59 20.62 -5.15
CA LYS A 202 14.17 20.62 -6.56
C LYS A 202 14.72 19.42 -7.33
N ALA A 203 15.97 19.04 -7.09
CA ALA A 203 16.60 17.86 -7.67
C ALA A 203 15.93 16.56 -7.20
N GLN A 204 15.60 16.45 -5.91
CA GLN A 204 14.81 15.35 -5.36
C GLN A 204 13.42 15.27 -6.01
N LYS A 205 12.67 16.40 -6.09
CA LYS A 205 11.37 16.44 -6.78
C LYS A 205 11.50 15.94 -8.23
N SER A 206 12.53 16.41 -8.93
CA SER A 206 12.75 16.08 -10.35
C SER A 206 13.01 14.60 -10.56
N ILE A 207 13.94 13.97 -9.83
CA ILE A 207 14.18 12.53 -9.98
C ILE A 207 12.97 11.70 -9.59
N LYS A 208 12.28 12.07 -8.50
CA LYS A 208 11.03 11.39 -8.12
C LYS A 208 9.99 11.47 -9.23
N PHE A 209 9.87 12.62 -9.89
CA PHE A 209 8.98 12.78 -11.03
C PHE A 209 9.36 11.87 -12.20
N TYR A 210 10.65 11.82 -12.59
CA TYR A 210 11.11 10.91 -13.65
C TYR A 210 10.83 9.43 -13.31
N GLU A 211 11.14 8.98 -12.09
CA GLU A 211 10.88 7.60 -11.66
C GLU A 211 9.39 7.24 -11.74
N LEU A 212 8.52 8.12 -11.21
CA LEU A 212 7.07 7.92 -11.21
C LEU A 212 6.47 7.99 -12.62
N LEU A 213 6.98 8.88 -13.49
CA LEU A 213 6.54 9.01 -14.88
C LEU A 213 6.86 7.75 -15.67
N ILE A 214 8.10 7.27 -15.59
CA ILE A 214 8.55 6.07 -16.29
C ILE A 214 7.75 4.86 -15.83
N LEU A 215 7.57 4.71 -14.50
CA LEU A 215 6.75 3.64 -13.94
C LEU A 215 5.31 3.69 -14.45
N GLN A 216 4.70 4.88 -14.50
CA GLN A 216 3.34 5.05 -15.02
C GLN A 216 3.23 4.71 -16.51
N LEU A 217 4.21 5.12 -17.33
CA LEU A 217 4.24 4.77 -18.75
C LEU A 217 4.39 3.26 -18.97
N CYS A 218 5.25 2.58 -18.20
CA CYS A 218 5.37 1.13 -18.24
C CYS A 218 4.03 0.44 -17.94
N LEU A 219 3.30 0.88 -16.91
CA LEU A 219 1.98 0.33 -16.55
C LEU A 219 0.93 0.55 -17.64
N LEU A 220 0.86 1.77 -18.19
CA LEU A 220 -0.08 2.10 -19.27
C LEU A 220 0.22 1.31 -20.57
N GLN A 221 1.49 1.11 -20.90
CA GLN A 221 1.90 0.32 -22.05
C GLN A 221 1.63 -1.18 -21.86
N ALA A 222 1.85 -1.70 -20.66
CA ALA A 222 1.47 -3.08 -20.29
C ALA A 222 -0.03 -3.30 -20.52
N LYS A 223 -0.85 -2.36 -20.03
CA LYS A 223 -2.30 -2.39 -20.18
C LYS A 223 -2.72 -2.35 -21.65
N LYS A 224 -2.20 -1.41 -22.44
CA LYS A 224 -2.48 -1.30 -23.88
C LYS A 224 -2.14 -2.60 -24.63
N THR A 225 -1.00 -3.21 -24.32
CA THR A 225 -0.55 -4.47 -24.95
C THR A 225 -1.45 -5.65 -24.58
N SER A 226 -1.96 -5.71 -23.35
CA SER A 226 -2.92 -6.74 -22.93
C SER A 226 -4.28 -6.60 -23.63
N GLU A 227 -4.72 -5.36 -23.86
CA GLU A 227 -5.98 -5.05 -24.53
C GLU A 227 -5.95 -5.24 -26.05
N GLU A 228 -4.86 -4.87 -26.73
CA GLU A 228 -4.78 -4.89 -28.20
C GLU A 228 -4.70 -6.31 -28.78
N ASN A 229 -4.26 -7.28 -27.99
CA ASN A 229 -4.07 -8.66 -28.42
C ASN A 229 -5.29 -9.57 -28.17
N LYS A 230 -6.40 -9.05 -27.63
CA LYS A 230 -7.54 -9.85 -27.17
C LYS A 230 -8.87 -9.25 -27.62
N ASN A 231 -9.62 -9.99 -28.43
CA ASN A 231 -11.02 -9.70 -28.71
C ASN A 231 -11.92 -10.41 -27.68
N SER A 232 -12.90 -9.69 -27.17
CA SER A 232 -13.96 -10.15 -26.26
C SER A 232 -15.34 -9.98 -26.90
N PHE A 233 -16.39 -10.38 -26.18
CA PHE A 233 -17.78 -10.28 -26.63
C PHE A 233 -18.26 -8.81 -26.57
N SER A 234 -18.69 -8.23 -27.69
CA SER A 234 -19.33 -6.91 -27.66
C SER A 234 -20.79 -7.03 -27.22
N ILE A 235 -21.09 -6.59 -26.00
CA ILE A 235 -22.41 -6.71 -25.36
C ILE A 235 -23.12 -5.36 -25.39
N LYS A 236 -24.18 -5.25 -26.20
CA LYS A 236 -24.99 -4.03 -26.27
C LYS A 236 -25.84 -3.89 -25.00
N VAL A 237 -26.22 -2.64 -24.68
CA VAL A 237 -27.17 -2.39 -23.60
C VAL A 237 -28.53 -2.96 -24.00
N CYS A 238 -29.09 -3.87 -23.20
CA CYS A 238 -30.40 -4.48 -23.45
C CYS A 238 -31.54 -3.45 -23.33
N ARG A 239 -32.68 -3.73 -23.98
CA ARG A 239 -33.82 -2.80 -24.02
C ARG A 239 -34.51 -2.71 -22.64
N GLU A 240 -34.53 -3.84 -21.96
CA GLU A 240 -35.11 -4.11 -20.65
C GLU A 240 -34.34 -3.44 -19.51
N MET A 241 -33.14 -2.89 -19.78
CA MET A 241 -32.27 -2.27 -18.77
C MET A 241 -32.97 -1.13 -18.01
N LYS A 242 -33.83 -0.36 -18.68
CA LYS A 242 -34.55 0.74 -18.05
C LYS A 242 -35.59 0.21 -17.06
N ASP A 243 -36.30 -0.84 -17.44
CA ASP A 243 -37.34 -1.47 -16.64
C ASP A 243 -36.74 -2.20 -15.44
N PHE A 244 -35.61 -2.90 -15.63
CA PHE A 244 -34.85 -3.50 -14.53
C PHE A 244 -34.36 -2.47 -13.51
N LYS A 245 -33.87 -1.31 -13.96
CA LYS A 245 -33.47 -0.23 -13.04
C LYS A 245 -34.65 0.32 -12.25
N ASN A 246 -35.83 0.40 -12.87
CA ASN A 246 -37.05 0.87 -12.21
C ASN A 246 -37.65 -0.18 -11.27
N SER A 247 -37.40 -1.48 -11.49
CA SER A 247 -37.84 -2.56 -10.61
C SER A 247 -36.99 -2.71 -9.34
N LEU A 248 -35.85 -2.01 -9.25
CA LEU A 248 -35.03 -2.04 -8.05
C LEU A 248 -35.79 -1.41 -6.87
N PRO A 249 -35.72 -2.00 -5.66
CA PRO A 249 -36.42 -1.49 -4.48
C PRO A 249 -35.81 -0.19 -3.90
N PHE A 250 -34.85 0.41 -4.60
CA PHE A 250 -34.13 1.63 -4.21
C PHE A 250 -33.61 2.35 -5.45
N GLN A 251 -33.32 3.64 -5.30
CA GLN A 251 -32.66 4.43 -6.34
C GLN A 251 -31.14 4.31 -6.23
N LEU A 252 -30.48 4.19 -7.38
CA LEU A 252 -29.02 4.19 -7.45
C LEU A 252 -28.48 5.58 -7.09
N THR A 253 -27.38 5.61 -6.35
CA THR A 253 -26.67 6.86 -6.09
C THR A 253 -26.02 7.42 -7.36
N THR A 254 -25.55 8.68 -7.32
CA THR A 254 -24.82 9.29 -8.44
C THR A 254 -23.55 8.50 -8.74
N ALA A 255 -22.82 8.10 -7.70
CA ALA A 255 -21.61 7.29 -7.82
C ALA A 255 -21.92 5.91 -8.43
N GLN A 256 -22.95 5.20 -7.96
CA GLN A 256 -23.36 3.91 -8.52
C GLN A 256 -23.78 4.04 -9.98
N SER A 257 -24.57 5.07 -10.32
CA SER A 257 -25.02 5.32 -11.69
C SER A 257 -23.85 5.62 -12.63
N LYS A 258 -22.83 6.34 -12.17
CA LYS A 258 -21.60 6.59 -12.92
C LYS A 258 -20.84 5.28 -13.19
N VAL A 259 -20.61 4.46 -12.16
CA VAL A 259 -19.91 3.17 -12.31
C VAL A 259 -20.65 2.22 -13.24
N VAL A 260 -21.99 2.16 -13.16
CA VAL A 260 -22.81 1.36 -14.09
C VAL A 260 -22.62 1.83 -15.54
N ARG A 261 -22.56 3.14 -15.79
CA ARG A 261 -22.30 3.66 -17.16
C ARG A 261 -20.91 3.30 -17.65
N GLU A 262 -19.89 3.39 -16.80
CA GLU A 262 -18.52 2.98 -17.13
C GLU A 262 -18.49 1.50 -17.55
N ILE A 263 -19.08 0.61 -16.73
CA ILE A 263 -19.15 -0.83 -17.03
C ILE A 263 -19.91 -1.10 -18.33
N LEU A 264 -21.10 -0.52 -18.51
CA LEU A 264 -21.90 -0.76 -19.73
C LEU A 264 -21.22 -0.21 -21.00
N THR A 265 -20.40 0.84 -20.86
CA THR A 265 -19.61 1.37 -21.98
C THR A 265 -18.49 0.41 -22.34
N ASP A 266 -17.78 -0.14 -21.35
CA ASP A 266 -16.71 -1.11 -21.59
C ASP A 266 -17.23 -2.43 -22.14
N LEU A 267 -18.36 -2.94 -21.62
CA LEU A 267 -19.01 -4.15 -22.12
C LEU A 267 -19.43 -4.03 -23.60
N LYS A 268 -19.69 -2.81 -24.08
CA LYS A 268 -20.02 -2.56 -25.49
C LYS A 268 -18.79 -2.65 -26.41
N ASN A 269 -17.59 -2.45 -25.87
CA ASN A 269 -16.36 -2.47 -26.65
C ASN A 269 -15.94 -3.91 -27.00
N ILE A 270 -15.15 -4.05 -28.08
CA ILE A 270 -14.61 -5.35 -28.50
C ILE A 270 -13.44 -5.78 -27.60
N ARG A 271 -12.83 -4.84 -26.87
CA ARG A 271 -11.75 -5.13 -25.92
C ARG A 271 -12.32 -5.69 -24.61
N PRO A 272 -11.67 -6.69 -23.98
CA PRO A 272 -12.10 -7.19 -22.68
C PRO A 272 -12.03 -6.08 -21.64
N MET A 273 -13.08 -5.98 -20.84
CA MET A 273 -13.10 -5.09 -19.68
C MET A 273 -12.26 -5.76 -18.59
N ASN A 274 -11.38 -5.02 -17.94
CA ASN A 274 -10.70 -5.47 -16.74
C ASN A 274 -10.84 -4.38 -15.68
N ARG A 275 -11.85 -4.49 -14.81
CA ARG A 275 -12.28 -3.36 -13.95
C ARG A 275 -12.37 -3.75 -12.48
N LEU A 276 -11.75 -2.94 -11.63
CA LEU A 276 -11.88 -2.98 -10.18
C LEU A 276 -12.92 -1.96 -9.72
N VAL A 277 -14.04 -2.45 -9.18
CA VAL A 277 -15.04 -1.64 -8.49
C VAL A 277 -14.72 -1.63 -7.00
N GLN A 278 -14.40 -0.44 -6.52
CA GLN A 278 -14.05 -0.22 -5.14
C GLN A 278 -15.10 0.66 -4.47
N GLY A 279 -15.52 0.24 -3.29
CA GLY A 279 -16.45 0.99 -2.47
C GLY A 279 -16.46 0.47 -1.05
N ASP A 280 -16.88 1.29 -0.10
CA ASP A 280 -16.99 0.92 1.31
C ASP A 280 -17.88 -0.33 1.49
N VAL A 281 -17.74 -1.07 2.60
CA VAL A 281 -18.62 -2.18 2.98
C VAL A 281 -20.06 -1.68 2.97
N GLY A 282 -20.94 -2.27 2.15
CA GLY A 282 -22.35 -1.84 2.05
C GLY A 282 -22.61 -0.65 1.11
N SER A 283 -21.64 -0.24 0.28
CA SER A 283 -21.82 0.75 -0.81
C SER A 283 -22.69 0.26 -1.99
N GLY A 284 -23.20 -0.97 -1.94
CA GLY A 284 -24.04 -1.54 -2.99
C GLY A 284 -23.27 -2.16 -4.16
N LYS A 285 -21.99 -2.55 -4.00
CA LYS A 285 -21.18 -3.20 -5.06
C LYS A 285 -21.92 -4.36 -5.77
N THR A 286 -22.65 -5.18 -5.01
CA THR A 286 -23.44 -6.29 -5.55
C THR A 286 -24.50 -5.86 -6.57
N VAL A 287 -25.14 -4.69 -6.41
CA VAL A 287 -26.15 -4.23 -7.41
C VAL A 287 -25.51 -3.85 -8.73
N ILE A 288 -24.28 -3.32 -8.69
CA ILE A 288 -23.53 -2.96 -9.89
C ILE A 288 -23.17 -4.23 -10.68
N ALA A 289 -22.68 -5.26 -9.97
CA ALA A 289 -22.45 -6.57 -10.58
C ALA A 289 -23.75 -7.18 -11.12
N ALA A 290 -24.86 -7.08 -10.39
CA ALA A 290 -26.16 -7.56 -10.82
C ALA A 290 -26.60 -6.91 -12.14
N ILE A 291 -26.49 -5.59 -12.27
CA ILE A 291 -26.83 -4.85 -13.50
C ILE A 291 -25.95 -5.31 -14.68
N ALA A 292 -24.65 -5.52 -14.45
CA ALA A 292 -23.73 -6.01 -15.47
C ALA A 292 -24.10 -7.42 -15.94
N MET A 293 -24.34 -8.35 -15.00
CA MET A 293 -24.74 -9.73 -15.30
C MET A 293 -26.10 -9.80 -15.99
N PHE A 294 -27.06 -8.96 -15.58
CA PHE A 294 -28.36 -8.84 -16.24
C PHE A 294 -28.21 -8.44 -17.71
N ASN A 295 -27.36 -7.46 -18.00
CA ASN A 295 -27.11 -7.03 -19.37
C ASN A 295 -26.54 -8.17 -20.23
N CYS A 296 -25.58 -8.93 -19.70
CA CYS A 296 -24.99 -10.08 -20.38
C CYS A 296 -26.03 -11.18 -20.62
N ALA A 297 -26.81 -11.53 -19.60
CA ALA A 297 -27.84 -12.57 -19.68
C ALA A 297 -28.91 -12.24 -20.73
N MET A 298 -29.38 -10.99 -20.79
CA MET A 298 -30.36 -10.54 -21.79
C MET A 298 -29.83 -10.53 -23.22
N ASN A 299 -28.50 -10.54 -23.41
CA ASN A 299 -27.86 -10.69 -24.71
C ASN A 299 -27.53 -12.17 -25.03
N GLY A 300 -27.96 -13.13 -24.21
CA GLY A 300 -27.73 -14.56 -24.41
C GLY A 300 -26.32 -15.03 -24.04
N TYR A 301 -25.60 -14.28 -23.20
CA TYR A 301 -24.29 -14.66 -22.68
C TYR A 301 -24.35 -15.17 -21.24
N GLN A 302 -23.36 -15.98 -20.86
CA GLN A 302 -23.24 -16.53 -19.53
C GLN A 302 -22.32 -15.69 -18.65
N CYS A 303 -22.64 -15.65 -17.36
CA CYS A 303 -21.85 -14.98 -16.33
C CYS A 303 -21.46 -15.94 -15.22
N ALA A 304 -20.27 -15.74 -14.65
CA ALA A 304 -19.83 -16.43 -13.44
C ALA A 304 -19.57 -15.43 -12.32
N MET A 305 -20.09 -15.69 -11.12
CA MET A 305 -19.79 -14.91 -9.92
C MET A 305 -19.11 -15.80 -8.88
N MET A 306 -17.87 -15.47 -8.54
CA MET A 306 -17.09 -16.19 -7.54
C MET A 306 -17.09 -15.47 -6.19
N ALA A 307 -17.42 -16.20 -5.13
CA ALA A 307 -17.45 -15.72 -3.75
C ALA A 307 -16.54 -16.57 -2.83
N PRO A 308 -15.90 -15.98 -1.80
CA PRO A 308 -14.82 -16.65 -1.06
C PRO A 308 -15.32 -17.74 -0.10
N THR A 309 -16.60 -17.72 0.28
CA THR A 309 -17.21 -18.71 1.17
C THR A 309 -18.57 -19.13 0.65
N GLU A 310 -19.02 -20.32 1.06
CA GLU A 310 -20.33 -20.86 0.64
C GLU A 310 -21.48 -19.98 1.11
N ILE A 311 -21.44 -19.46 2.36
CA ILE A 311 -22.45 -18.52 2.86
C ILE A 311 -22.56 -17.27 1.97
N LEU A 312 -21.43 -16.72 1.53
CA LEU A 312 -21.42 -15.54 0.67
C LEU A 312 -21.99 -15.87 -0.71
N ALA A 313 -21.63 -17.02 -1.27
CA ALA A 313 -22.20 -17.51 -2.52
C ALA A 313 -23.73 -17.69 -2.43
N GLU A 314 -24.22 -18.31 -1.35
CA GLU A 314 -25.65 -18.45 -1.07
C GLU A 314 -26.34 -17.10 -0.89
N GLN A 315 -25.70 -16.15 -0.21
CA GLN A 315 -26.26 -14.81 0.00
C GLN A 315 -26.41 -14.08 -1.35
N HIS A 316 -25.38 -14.13 -2.20
CA HIS A 316 -25.44 -13.56 -3.55
C HIS A 316 -26.50 -14.25 -4.40
N PHE A 317 -26.58 -15.59 -4.36
CA PHE A 317 -27.61 -16.37 -5.05
C PHE A 317 -29.02 -15.96 -4.65
N ASN A 318 -29.32 -15.93 -3.36
CA ASN A 318 -30.64 -15.52 -2.86
C ASN A 318 -30.98 -14.06 -3.21
N THR A 319 -29.97 -13.18 -3.21
CA THR A 319 -30.17 -11.76 -3.55
C THR A 319 -30.46 -11.59 -5.04
N LEU A 320 -29.66 -12.21 -5.91
CA LEU A 320 -29.84 -12.13 -7.37
C LEU A 320 -31.12 -12.83 -7.82
N ARG A 321 -31.47 -13.98 -7.22
CA ARG A 321 -32.73 -14.68 -7.51
C ARG A 321 -33.96 -13.82 -7.18
N LYS A 322 -33.90 -13.04 -6.10
CA LYS A 322 -34.97 -12.08 -5.77
C LYS A 322 -35.01 -10.91 -6.74
N LEU A 323 -33.85 -10.37 -7.11
CA LEU A 323 -33.78 -9.22 -8.04
C LEU A 323 -34.20 -9.59 -9.46
N PHE A 324 -33.90 -10.81 -9.91
CA PHE A 324 -34.23 -11.29 -11.25
C PHE A 324 -35.53 -12.12 -11.31
N GLY A 325 -36.31 -12.18 -10.22
CA GLY A 325 -37.49 -13.07 -10.14
C GLY A 325 -38.55 -12.82 -11.22
N ASP A 326 -38.70 -11.57 -11.67
CA ASP A 326 -39.64 -11.18 -12.72
C ASP A 326 -39.06 -11.32 -14.14
N TRP A 327 -37.83 -11.84 -14.26
CA TRP A 327 -37.06 -11.87 -15.49
C TRP A 327 -36.73 -13.30 -15.88
N ASN A 328 -36.67 -13.58 -17.19
CA ASN A 328 -36.30 -14.89 -17.70
C ASN A 328 -34.77 -15.10 -17.65
N VAL A 329 -34.22 -15.15 -16.43
CA VAL A 329 -32.79 -15.32 -16.17
C VAL A 329 -32.59 -16.53 -15.27
N ASN A 330 -31.98 -17.58 -15.82
CA ASN A 330 -31.67 -18.80 -15.09
C ASN A 330 -30.40 -18.61 -14.26
N ILE A 331 -30.55 -18.73 -12.93
CA ILE A 331 -29.45 -18.61 -11.97
C ILE A 331 -29.30 -19.93 -11.22
N GLU A 332 -28.06 -20.41 -11.08
CA GLU A 332 -27.72 -21.59 -10.29
C GLU A 332 -26.56 -21.33 -9.33
N LEU A 333 -26.48 -22.16 -8.28
CA LEU A 333 -25.44 -22.11 -7.26
C LEU A 333 -24.63 -23.41 -7.25
N ILE A 334 -23.30 -23.29 -7.23
CA ILE A 334 -22.38 -24.42 -7.11
C ILE A 334 -21.34 -24.16 -6.01
N THR A 335 -21.33 -25.00 -4.99
CA THR A 335 -20.44 -24.94 -3.83
C THR A 335 -19.69 -26.26 -3.65
N GLY A 336 -18.75 -26.33 -2.70
CA GLY A 336 -18.07 -27.57 -2.34
C GLY A 336 -19.02 -28.57 -1.66
N SER A 337 -20.04 -28.07 -0.97
CA SER A 337 -21.12 -28.84 -0.34
C SER A 337 -22.22 -29.33 -1.29
N THR A 338 -22.22 -28.90 -2.56
CA THR A 338 -23.26 -29.31 -3.52
C THR A 338 -23.19 -30.81 -3.82
N PRO A 339 -24.29 -31.59 -3.67
CA PRO A 339 -24.29 -33.03 -3.92
C PRO A 339 -23.85 -33.38 -5.34
N GLN A 340 -23.08 -34.45 -5.50
CA GLN A 340 -22.44 -34.81 -6.78
C GLN A 340 -23.46 -34.99 -7.94
N LYS A 341 -24.63 -35.58 -7.66
CA LYS A 341 -25.70 -35.76 -8.66
C LYS A 341 -26.23 -34.41 -9.15
N GLN A 342 -26.50 -33.48 -8.24
CA GLN A 342 -26.98 -32.14 -8.58
C GLN A 342 -25.89 -31.34 -9.29
N LYS A 343 -24.64 -31.46 -8.82
CA LYS A 343 -23.48 -30.82 -9.44
C LYS A 343 -23.35 -31.23 -10.91
N ARG A 344 -23.47 -32.53 -11.23
CA ARG A 344 -23.43 -33.03 -12.60
C ARG A 344 -24.53 -32.41 -13.48
N GLN A 345 -25.76 -32.36 -12.99
CA GLN A 345 -26.88 -31.74 -13.72
C GLN A 345 -26.68 -30.24 -13.97
N ILE A 346 -26.13 -29.51 -12.99
CA ILE A 346 -25.81 -28.09 -13.14
C ILE A 346 -24.73 -27.90 -14.21
N LEU A 347 -23.69 -28.73 -14.22
CA LEU A 347 -22.59 -28.64 -15.19
C LEU A 347 -23.04 -28.98 -16.61
N GLU A 348 -23.89 -30.01 -16.78
CA GLU A 348 -24.48 -30.36 -18.08
C GLU A 348 -25.30 -29.17 -18.64
N ARG A 349 -26.21 -28.60 -17.84
CA ARG A 349 -26.99 -27.41 -18.23
C ARG A 349 -26.13 -26.16 -18.47
N LEU A 350 -25.00 -26.02 -17.77
CA LEU A 350 -24.07 -24.91 -17.97
C LEU A 350 -23.37 -25.01 -19.32
N ALA A 351 -22.92 -26.22 -19.68
CA ALA A 351 -22.28 -26.51 -20.96
C ALA A 351 -23.24 -26.36 -22.15
N GLU A 352 -24.53 -26.69 -21.95
CA GLU A 352 -25.57 -26.50 -22.97
C GLU A 352 -25.93 -25.01 -23.18
N GLY A 353 -25.73 -24.16 -22.16
CA GLY A 353 -26.04 -22.74 -22.22
C GLY A 353 -27.38 -22.36 -21.57
N ASP A 354 -28.06 -23.30 -20.93
CA ASP A 354 -29.34 -23.09 -20.25
C ASP A 354 -29.23 -22.18 -19.02
N ILE A 355 -28.07 -22.19 -18.37
CA ILE A 355 -27.79 -21.36 -17.19
C ILE A 355 -27.16 -20.04 -17.65
N ASN A 356 -27.81 -18.92 -17.36
CA ASN A 356 -27.31 -17.59 -17.70
C ASN A 356 -26.30 -17.09 -16.66
N ILE A 357 -26.53 -17.37 -15.37
CA ILE A 357 -25.67 -16.90 -14.28
C ILE A 357 -25.37 -18.06 -13.34
N ILE A 358 -24.09 -18.35 -13.14
CA ILE A 358 -23.65 -19.32 -12.13
C ILE A 358 -22.89 -18.61 -11.01
N ILE A 359 -23.24 -18.94 -9.77
CA ILE A 359 -22.60 -18.39 -8.57
C ILE A 359 -21.91 -19.53 -7.85
N GLY A 360 -20.70 -19.32 -7.34
CA GLY A 360 -20.03 -20.38 -6.62
C GLY A 360 -18.76 -19.97 -5.91
N THR A 361 -18.14 -20.95 -5.28
CA THR A 361 -16.82 -20.81 -4.64
C THR A 361 -15.72 -21.27 -5.60
N HIS A 362 -14.56 -21.71 -5.08
CA HIS A 362 -13.49 -22.35 -5.86
C HIS A 362 -13.96 -23.56 -6.69
N ALA A 363 -15.16 -24.09 -6.42
CA ALA A 363 -15.82 -25.13 -7.22
C ALA A 363 -15.98 -24.73 -8.70
N LEU A 364 -16.10 -23.44 -9.02
CA LEU A 364 -16.20 -22.94 -10.41
C LEU A 364 -14.93 -23.15 -11.24
N ILE A 365 -13.79 -23.26 -10.57
CA ILE A 365 -12.47 -23.27 -11.22
C ILE A 365 -12.01 -24.70 -11.55
N GLN A 366 -12.67 -25.72 -10.99
CA GLN A 366 -12.33 -27.14 -11.23
C GLN A 366 -12.40 -27.51 -12.72
N GLU A 367 -11.54 -28.42 -13.18
CA GLU A 367 -11.38 -28.74 -14.62
C GLU A 367 -12.69 -29.06 -15.35
N ASN A 368 -13.65 -29.71 -14.70
CA ASN A 368 -14.90 -30.18 -15.32
C ASN A 368 -16.00 -29.11 -15.46
N VAL A 369 -15.68 -27.82 -15.34
CA VAL A 369 -16.68 -26.75 -15.49
C VAL A 369 -16.43 -26.01 -16.79
N ASP A 370 -17.25 -26.35 -17.79
CA ASP A 370 -17.25 -25.79 -19.13
C ASP A 370 -18.43 -24.84 -19.33
N PHE A 371 -18.17 -23.73 -20.02
CA PHE A 371 -19.18 -22.74 -20.38
C PHE A 371 -19.39 -22.75 -21.89
N ASN A 372 -20.64 -22.54 -22.33
CA ASN A 372 -20.95 -22.32 -23.74
C ASN A 372 -20.46 -20.93 -24.20
N ARG A 373 -20.85 -19.87 -23.48
CA ARG A 373 -20.57 -18.46 -23.84
C ARG A 373 -20.31 -17.59 -22.62
N LEU A 374 -19.26 -17.89 -21.86
CA LEU A 374 -18.84 -17.07 -20.71
C LEU A 374 -18.33 -15.70 -21.19
N ALA A 375 -19.09 -14.64 -20.90
CA ALA A 375 -18.74 -13.28 -21.31
C ALA A 375 -18.36 -12.36 -20.14
N LEU A 376 -18.79 -12.66 -18.90
CA LEU A 376 -18.47 -11.84 -17.73
C LEU A 376 -18.12 -12.72 -16.52
N VAL A 377 -16.97 -12.43 -15.91
CA VAL A 377 -16.52 -13.01 -14.66
C VAL A 377 -16.52 -11.93 -13.59
N VAL A 378 -17.29 -12.15 -12.51
CA VAL A 378 -17.35 -11.29 -11.33
C VAL A 378 -16.64 -11.97 -10.17
N THR A 379 -15.73 -11.28 -9.51
CA THR A 379 -15.08 -11.77 -8.29
C THR A 379 -15.31 -10.81 -7.13
N ASP A 380 -15.75 -11.31 -5.98
CA ASP A 380 -16.00 -10.52 -4.77
C ASP A 380 -14.92 -10.79 -3.71
N GLU A 381 -14.48 -9.75 -3.00
CA GLU A 381 -13.41 -9.82 -1.98
C GLU A 381 -12.09 -10.43 -2.50
N GLN A 382 -11.52 -9.78 -3.52
CA GLN A 382 -10.32 -10.20 -4.26
C GLN A 382 -9.15 -10.71 -3.40
N HIS A 383 -8.91 -10.13 -2.24
CA HIS A 383 -7.72 -10.43 -1.41
C HIS A 383 -7.67 -11.86 -0.87
N ARG A 384 -8.78 -12.59 -0.88
CA ARG A 384 -8.83 -13.99 -0.42
C ARG A 384 -8.54 -15.01 -1.52
N PHE A 385 -8.44 -14.58 -2.77
CA PHE A 385 -8.21 -15.46 -3.92
C PHE A 385 -6.79 -15.31 -4.46
N GLY A 386 -6.13 -16.44 -4.70
CA GLY A 386 -4.82 -16.45 -5.35
C GLY A 386 -4.89 -15.89 -6.77
N VAL A 387 -3.80 -15.28 -7.24
CA VAL A 387 -3.69 -14.76 -8.63
C VAL A 387 -4.00 -15.87 -9.66
N ARG A 388 -3.49 -17.09 -9.44
CA ARG A 388 -3.68 -18.26 -10.32
C ARG A 388 -5.13 -18.70 -10.45
N GLN A 389 -5.88 -18.73 -9.35
CA GLN A 389 -7.30 -19.12 -9.34
C GLN A 389 -8.16 -18.20 -10.21
N ARG A 390 -7.80 -16.90 -10.27
CA ARG A 390 -8.49 -15.93 -11.13
C ARG A 390 -8.18 -16.16 -12.60
N ALA A 391 -6.91 -16.38 -12.92
CA ALA A 391 -6.49 -16.70 -14.29
C ALA A 391 -7.19 -17.96 -14.80
N GLU A 392 -7.30 -19.01 -13.98
CA GLU A 392 -8.00 -20.24 -14.34
C GLU A 392 -9.49 -20.01 -14.67
N LEU A 393 -10.20 -19.16 -13.92
CA LEU A 393 -11.61 -18.84 -14.23
C LEU A 393 -11.74 -18.01 -15.52
N VAL A 394 -10.82 -17.08 -15.76
CA VAL A 394 -10.81 -16.27 -16.99
C VAL A 394 -10.49 -17.13 -18.21
N ASN A 395 -9.57 -18.09 -18.06
CA ASN A 395 -9.15 -19.02 -19.13
C ASN A 395 -10.25 -20.01 -19.55
N LYS A 396 -11.32 -20.15 -18.77
CA LYS A 396 -12.51 -20.95 -19.15
C LYS A 396 -13.40 -20.28 -20.20
N GLY A 397 -13.22 -18.98 -20.42
CA GLY A 397 -13.87 -18.24 -21.49
C GLY A 397 -12.86 -17.75 -22.52
N HIS A 398 -13.35 -17.37 -23.71
CA HIS A 398 -12.51 -16.73 -24.71
C HIS A 398 -12.38 -15.22 -24.44
N ASN A 399 -11.43 -14.85 -23.56
CA ASN A 399 -11.19 -13.48 -23.08
C ASN A 399 -12.47 -12.80 -22.51
N PRO A 400 -13.13 -13.37 -21.48
CA PRO A 400 -14.31 -12.75 -20.89
C PRO A 400 -13.98 -11.39 -20.26
N HIS A 401 -14.98 -10.53 -20.14
CA HIS A 401 -14.90 -9.32 -19.32
C HIS A 401 -14.71 -9.71 -17.84
N VAL A 402 -13.87 -8.98 -17.12
CA VAL A 402 -13.53 -9.21 -15.73
C VAL A 402 -13.95 -8.01 -14.88
N LEU A 403 -14.80 -8.26 -13.89
CA LEU A 403 -15.22 -7.31 -12.88
C LEU A 403 -14.78 -7.80 -11.50
N VAL A 404 -13.96 -7.03 -10.83
CA VAL A 404 -13.48 -7.36 -9.48
C VAL A 404 -14.07 -6.37 -8.50
N MET A 405 -14.54 -6.86 -7.36
CA MET A 405 -15.11 -6.05 -6.29
C MET A 405 -14.28 -6.19 -5.03
N THR A 406 -13.95 -5.07 -4.39
CA THR A 406 -13.28 -5.06 -3.09
C THR A 406 -13.99 -4.15 -2.10
N ALA A 407 -14.08 -4.60 -0.85
CA ALA A 407 -14.54 -3.77 0.25
C ALA A 407 -13.44 -2.97 0.91
N THR A 408 -12.16 -3.32 0.73
CA THR A 408 -11.04 -2.51 1.25
C THR A 408 -10.78 -1.32 0.34
N PRO A 409 -11.01 -0.10 0.81
CA PRO A 409 -10.88 1.06 -0.05
C PRO A 409 -9.41 1.50 -0.16
N ILE A 410 -8.65 1.02 -1.13
CA ILE A 410 -7.29 1.52 -1.41
C ILE A 410 -7.34 2.91 -2.08
N PRO A 411 -6.54 3.91 -1.68
CA PRO A 411 -6.51 5.20 -2.38
C PRO A 411 -6.31 5.01 -3.89
N ARG A 412 -7.13 5.67 -4.72
CA ARG A 412 -7.16 5.47 -6.19
C ARG A 412 -5.78 5.54 -6.83
N THR A 413 -4.98 6.50 -6.39
CA THR A 413 -3.61 6.72 -6.88
C THR A 413 -2.72 5.51 -6.66
N LEU A 414 -2.94 4.75 -5.57
CA LEU A 414 -2.19 3.54 -5.20
C LEU A 414 -2.80 2.29 -5.82
N ALA A 415 -4.13 2.22 -5.92
CA ALA A 415 -4.81 1.13 -6.60
C ALA A 415 -4.34 0.99 -8.06
N LEU A 416 -4.05 2.09 -8.76
CA LEU A 416 -3.49 2.05 -10.12
C LEU A 416 -2.07 1.47 -10.17
N PHE A 417 -1.28 1.55 -9.09
CA PHE A 417 0.02 0.88 -9.05
C PHE A 417 -0.10 -0.60 -8.73
N ILE A 418 -1.00 -0.95 -7.81
CA ILE A 418 -1.17 -2.31 -7.33
C ILE A 418 -1.87 -3.18 -8.39
N TYR A 419 -2.82 -2.60 -9.11
CA TYR A 419 -3.67 -3.29 -10.07
C TYR A 419 -3.53 -2.65 -11.46
N GLY A 420 -2.32 -2.24 -11.87
CA GLY A 420 -2.12 -1.33 -13.00
C GLY A 420 -2.66 -1.76 -14.37
N ASP A 421 -3.02 -3.02 -14.54
CA ASP A 421 -3.73 -3.56 -15.70
C ASP A 421 -5.27 -3.36 -15.64
N MET A 422 -5.81 -2.88 -14.51
CA MET A 422 -7.23 -2.72 -14.25
C MET A 422 -7.70 -1.25 -14.29
N ASP A 423 -8.87 -1.02 -14.86
CA ASP A 423 -9.62 0.22 -14.67
C ASP A 423 -10.25 0.30 -13.29
N ILE A 424 -10.18 1.47 -12.65
CA ILE A 424 -10.68 1.66 -11.28
C ILE A 424 -11.92 2.53 -11.27
N SER A 425 -13.01 1.96 -10.78
CA SER A 425 -14.27 2.64 -10.51
C SER A 425 -14.47 2.80 -9.00
N LEU A 426 -14.82 4.02 -8.57
CA LEU A 426 -15.00 4.34 -7.15
C LEU A 426 -16.47 4.60 -6.84
N ILE A 427 -16.95 3.98 -5.77
CA ILE A 427 -18.24 4.28 -5.15
C ILE A 427 -17.94 4.95 -3.80
N ASN A 428 -17.87 6.28 -3.84
CA ASN A 428 -17.61 7.14 -2.68
C ASN A 428 -18.88 7.61 -1.96
N GLU A 429 -20.06 7.19 -2.42
CA GLU A 429 -21.34 7.52 -1.82
C GLU A 429 -21.95 6.28 -1.14
N LEU A 430 -22.47 6.48 0.07
CA LEU A 430 -23.24 5.45 0.76
C LEU A 430 -24.71 5.49 0.29
N PRO A 431 -25.40 4.33 0.22
CA PRO A 431 -26.82 4.30 -0.14
C PRO A 431 -27.68 5.13 0.83
N PRO A 432 -28.77 5.76 0.34
CA PRO A 432 -29.70 6.49 1.19
C PRO A 432 -30.32 5.55 2.26
N GLY A 433 -30.45 6.04 3.49
CA GLY A 433 -31.01 5.30 4.63
C GLY A 433 -29.98 4.68 5.58
N ARG A 434 -28.68 4.69 5.24
CA ARG A 434 -27.63 4.19 6.15
C ARG A 434 -27.32 5.19 7.26
N GLN A 435 -27.41 4.74 8.51
CA GLN A 435 -27.09 5.56 9.67
C GLN A 435 -25.58 5.58 9.95
N LYS A 436 -25.09 6.73 10.43
CA LYS A 436 -23.72 6.87 10.91
C LYS A 436 -23.53 5.98 12.15
N ILE A 437 -22.43 5.26 12.18
CA ILE A 437 -22.03 4.45 13.33
C ILE A 437 -21.31 5.38 14.31
N ASN A 438 -21.75 5.38 15.56
CA ASN A 438 -21.07 6.14 16.61
C ASN A 438 -19.91 5.29 17.15
N THR A 439 -18.68 5.72 16.86
CA THR A 439 -17.46 5.02 17.27
C THR A 439 -16.83 5.69 18.48
N TYR A 440 -16.54 4.92 19.53
CA TYR A 440 -15.90 5.40 20.76
C TYR A 440 -14.64 4.58 21.05
N ALA A 441 -13.53 5.26 21.30
CA ALA A 441 -12.32 4.66 21.84
C ALA A 441 -12.25 4.88 23.35
N VAL A 442 -12.22 3.80 24.12
CA VAL A 442 -12.27 3.81 25.59
C VAL A 442 -11.15 2.97 26.19
N ARG A 443 -10.75 3.28 27.43
CA ARG A 443 -9.80 2.47 28.20
C ARG A 443 -10.51 1.31 28.89
N SER A 444 -9.76 0.29 29.32
CA SER A 444 -10.33 -0.89 29.98
C SER A 444 -11.04 -0.59 31.30
N ASN A 445 -10.75 0.55 31.95
CA ASN A 445 -11.50 0.98 33.14
C ASN A 445 -12.98 1.28 32.87
N LEU A 446 -13.36 1.55 31.61
CA LEU A 446 -14.74 1.76 31.18
C LEU A 446 -15.39 0.49 30.62
N ARG A 447 -14.72 -0.68 30.70
CA ARG A 447 -15.22 -1.96 30.18
C ARG A 447 -16.58 -2.34 30.78
N GLU A 448 -16.76 -2.20 32.09
CA GLU A 448 -18.05 -2.49 32.73
C GLU A 448 -19.18 -1.60 32.21
N ARG A 449 -18.88 -0.32 31.97
CA ARG A 449 -19.86 0.62 31.38
C ARG A 449 -20.24 0.20 29.96
N ALA A 450 -19.29 -0.27 29.16
CA ALA A 450 -19.55 -0.78 27.82
C ALA A 450 -20.44 -2.04 27.85
N TYR A 451 -20.20 -2.98 28.78
CA TYR A 451 -21.04 -4.17 28.93
C TYR A 451 -22.44 -3.86 29.42
N ASN A 452 -22.60 -2.91 30.36
CA ASN A 452 -23.92 -2.44 30.78
C ASN A 452 -24.69 -1.79 29.62
N PHE A 453 -24.01 -1.04 28.75
CA PHE A 453 -24.61 -0.48 27.54
C PHE A 453 -25.05 -1.57 26.56
N ILE A 454 -24.25 -2.64 26.39
CA ILE A 454 -24.63 -3.82 25.60
C ILE A 454 -25.88 -4.48 26.17
N LYS A 455 -25.93 -4.69 27.49
CA LYS A 455 -27.09 -5.27 28.17
C LYS A 455 -28.37 -4.49 27.87
N GLN A 456 -28.31 -3.15 27.92
CA GLN A 456 -29.45 -2.29 27.59
C GLN A 456 -29.93 -2.46 26.14
N GLN A 457 -29.03 -2.55 25.17
CA GLN A 457 -29.44 -2.77 23.77
C GLN A 457 -30.02 -4.16 23.55
N ILE A 458 -29.49 -5.20 24.19
CA ILE A 458 -30.01 -6.57 24.04
C ILE A 458 -31.41 -6.69 24.66
N LEU A 459 -31.66 -6.02 25.79
CA LEU A 459 -33.01 -5.94 26.38
C LEU A 459 -34.04 -5.28 25.45
N LEU A 460 -33.59 -4.45 24.49
CA LEU A 460 -34.43 -3.89 23.43
C LEU A 460 -34.59 -4.84 22.22
N GLY A 461 -34.20 -6.10 22.34
CA GLY A 461 -34.26 -7.13 21.30
C GLY A 461 -33.16 -7.03 20.25
N ARG A 462 -32.00 -6.44 20.58
CA ARG A 462 -30.87 -6.26 19.64
C ARG A 462 -29.75 -7.25 19.89
N GLN A 463 -28.87 -7.38 18.90
CA GLN A 463 -27.73 -8.29 18.97
C GLN A 463 -26.40 -7.54 18.98
N ALA A 464 -25.37 -8.19 19.53
CA ALA A 464 -24.04 -7.61 19.68
C ALA A 464 -22.93 -8.55 19.21
N TYR A 465 -21.90 -7.97 18.58
CA TYR A 465 -20.63 -8.63 18.30
C TYR A 465 -19.59 -8.25 19.36
N VAL A 466 -18.84 -9.23 19.85
CA VAL A 466 -17.67 -9.03 20.71
C VAL A 466 -16.46 -9.67 20.05
N VAL A 467 -15.49 -8.85 19.64
CA VAL A 467 -14.30 -9.29 18.92
C VAL A 467 -13.10 -9.32 19.86
N CYS A 468 -12.44 -10.48 19.94
CA CYS A 468 -11.20 -10.68 20.69
C CYS A 468 -9.99 -10.64 19.74
N PRO A 469 -8.87 -10.03 20.15
CA PRO A 469 -7.66 -9.96 19.34
C PRO A 469 -6.99 -11.33 19.20
N LEU A 470 -6.12 -11.42 18.20
CA LEU A 470 -5.17 -12.52 18.06
C LEU A 470 -4.09 -12.40 19.15
N VAL A 471 -3.79 -13.51 19.82
CA VAL A 471 -2.68 -13.62 20.79
C VAL A 471 -1.65 -14.58 20.19
N GLU A 472 -0.71 -14.03 19.42
CA GLU A 472 0.44 -14.69 18.78
C GLU A 472 0.11 -15.85 17.80
N GLU A 473 1.09 -16.23 16.96
CA GLU A 473 0.97 -16.96 15.68
C GLU A 473 0.40 -18.40 15.74
N SER A 474 -0.25 -18.80 16.83
CA SER A 474 -0.83 -20.14 16.96
C SER A 474 -2.35 -20.09 17.13
N GLU A 475 -3.04 -20.68 16.16
CA GLU A 475 -4.51 -20.83 16.13
C GLU A 475 -5.09 -21.52 17.39
N LYS A 476 -4.25 -22.18 18.21
CA LYS A 476 -4.66 -22.77 19.49
C LYS A 476 -4.98 -21.73 20.55
N ILE A 477 -4.20 -20.65 20.64
CA ILE A 477 -4.37 -19.60 21.65
C ILE A 477 -5.58 -18.72 21.29
N GLU A 478 -5.87 -18.55 19.99
CA GLU A 478 -7.04 -17.81 19.49
C GLU A 478 -8.38 -18.36 19.98
N ALA A 479 -8.60 -19.66 19.79
CA ALA A 479 -9.83 -20.32 20.20
C ALA A 479 -10.00 -20.24 21.72
N GLN A 480 -8.91 -20.39 22.47
CA GLN A 480 -8.91 -20.32 23.92
C GLN A 480 -9.28 -18.91 24.43
N SER A 481 -8.72 -17.84 23.85
CA SER A 481 -9.05 -16.47 24.24
C SER A 481 -10.53 -16.12 24.00
N ALA A 482 -11.11 -16.58 22.88
CA ALA A 482 -12.53 -16.33 22.58
C ALA A 482 -13.45 -17.13 23.52
N LEU A 483 -13.12 -18.39 23.80
CA LEU A 483 -13.86 -19.23 24.74
C LEU A 483 -13.81 -18.68 26.18
N GLU A 484 -12.63 -18.30 26.67
CA GLU A 484 -12.46 -17.70 27.99
C GLU A 484 -13.24 -16.39 28.13
N THR A 485 -13.24 -15.56 27.08
CA THR A 485 -14.01 -14.31 27.08
C THR A 485 -15.51 -14.59 27.09
N ALA A 486 -15.98 -15.56 26.30
CA ALA A 486 -17.38 -15.95 26.28
C ALA A 486 -17.84 -16.54 27.62
N GLU A 487 -17.02 -17.37 28.26
CA GLU A 487 -17.31 -17.90 29.60
C GLU A 487 -17.37 -16.79 30.64
N LYS A 488 -16.41 -15.86 30.64
CA LYS A 488 -16.43 -14.69 31.54
C LYS A 488 -17.68 -13.84 31.31
N LEU A 489 -18.01 -13.55 30.06
CA LEU A 489 -19.19 -12.77 29.70
C LEU A 489 -20.49 -13.45 30.15
N LYS A 490 -20.61 -14.77 29.90
CA LYS A 490 -21.76 -15.58 30.30
C LYS A 490 -21.91 -15.65 31.82
N ASN A 491 -20.80 -15.89 32.53
CA ASN A 491 -20.84 -16.13 33.98
C ASN A 491 -20.95 -14.83 34.80
N ILE A 492 -20.44 -13.70 34.31
CA ILE A 492 -20.36 -12.46 35.08
C ILE A 492 -21.44 -11.45 34.66
N TYR A 493 -21.60 -11.20 33.36
CA TYR A 493 -22.36 -10.03 32.87
C TYR A 493 -23.70 -10.40 32.21
N PHE A 494 -23.80 -11.58 31.59
CA PHE A 494 -24.88 -11.93 30.67
C PHE A 494 -25.47 -13.33 30.92
N LYS A 495 -25.72 -13.69 32.18
CA LYS A 495 -26.27 -15.02 32.58
C LYS A 495 -27.59 -15.37 31.90
N GLU A 496 -28.37 -14.37 31.52
CA GLU A 496 -29.74 -14.49 30.98
C GLU A 496 -29.78 -14.49 29.44
N PHE A 497 -28.65 -14.22 28.77
CA PHE A 497 -28.60 -14.06 27.31
C PHE A 497 -27.89 -15.24 26.63
N LYS A 498 -28.25 -15.47 25.37
CA LYS A 498 -27.67 -16.53 24.56
C LYS A 498 -26.36 -16.04 23.94
N ILE A 499 -25.25 -16.64 24.36
CA ILE A 499 -23.91 -16.34 23.87
C ILE A 499 -23.37 -17.56 23.14
N ASP A 500 -22.80 -17.35 21.96
CA ASP A 500 -22.09 -18.38 21.21
C ASP A 500 -20.72 -17.85 20.74
N VAL A 501 -19.83 -18.76 20.35
CA VAL A 501 -18.45 -18.45 19.99
C VAL A 501 -18.16 -18.86 18.55
N LEU A 502 -17.49 -17.96 17.81
CA LEU A 502 -17.01 -18.24 16.47
C LEU A 502 -15.49 -18.03 16.38
N HIS A 503 -14.74 -19.08 16.12
CA HIS A 503 -13.28 -19.04 16.01
C HIS A 503 -12.74 -19.82 14.81
N GLY A 504 -11.45 -19.61 14.47
CA GLY A 504 -10.81 -20.13 13.25
C GLY A 504 -10.86 -21.66 13.11
N LYS A 505 -10.76 -22.39 14.21
CA LYS A 505 -10.77 -23.86 14.22
C LYS A 505 -12.11 -24.55 13.98
N LEU A 506 -13.23 -23.83 14.07
CA LEU A 506 -14.52 -24.45 13.78
C LEU A 506 -14.53 -24.94 12.33
N LYS A 507 -15.10 -26.13 12.09
CA LYS A 507 -15.31 -26.61 10.72
C LYS A 507 -16.20 -25.62 9.97
N SER A 508 -16.08 -25.53 8.65
CA SER A 508 -16.90 -24.60 7.85
C SER A 508 -18.39 -24.76 8.17
N THR A 509 -18.87 -26.00 8.20
CA THR A 509 -20.25 -26.35 8.55
C THR A 509 -20.68 -25.87 9.94
N GLU A 510 -19.79 -25.89 10.92
CA GLU A 510 -20.07 -25.40 12.27
C GLU A 510 -20.14 -23.87 12.31
N LYS A 511 -19.20 -23.18 11.64
CA LYS A 511 -19.24 -21.71 11.49
C LYS A 511 -20.52 -21.25 10.81
N ASP A 512 -20.92 -21.95 9.76
CA ASP A 512 -22.12 -21.64 8.99
C ASP A 512 -23.38 -21.82 9.84
N ASN A 513 -23.44 -22.87 10.66
CA ASN A 513 -24.53 -23.10 11.61
C ASN A 513 -24.62 -22.02 12.71
N VAL A 514 -23.49 -21.62 13.31
CA VAL A 514 -23.46 -20.55 14.33
C VAL A 514 -23.90 -19.22 13.72
N MET A 515 -23.41 -18.89 12.53
CA MET A 515 -23.80 -17.67 11.83
C MET A 515 -25.27 -17.67 11.41
N LYS A 516 -25.83 -18.82 11.03
CA LYS A 516 -27.26 -18.98 10.73
C LYS A 516 -28.12 -18.70 11.96
N LYS A 517 -27.82 -19.33 13.10
CA LYS A 517 -28.50 -19.08 14.38
C LYS A 517 -28.42 -17.62 14.79
N PHE A 518 -27.24 -17.00 14.66
CA PHE A 518 -27.08 -15.58 14.97
C PHE A 518 -27.91 -14.70 14.03
N LYS A 519 -28.01 -15.02 12.73
CA LYS A 519 -28.87 -14.28 11.80
C LYS A 519 -30.36 -14.43 12.11
N GLU A 520 -30.79 -15.60 12.58
CA GLU A 520 -32.18 -15.91 12.93
C GLU A 520 -32.62 -15.29 14.27
N GLY A 521 -31.68 -14.77 15.07
CA GLY A 521 -31.96 -14.16 16.36
C GLY A 521 -31.90 -15.13 17.53
N ASP A 522 -31.43 -16.36 17.30
CA ASP A 522 -31.28 -17.38 18.34
C ASP A 522 -30.08 -17.13 19.26
N ILE A 523 -29.18 -16.23 18.89
CA ILE A 523 -27.99 -15.85 19.66
C ILE A 523 -27.99 -14.33 19.82
N ASP A 524 -27.91 -13.84 21.05
CA ASP A 524 -27.92 -12.41 21.36
C ASP A 524 -26.53 -11.79 21.20
N ILE A 525 -25.50 -12.53 21.63
CA ILE A 525 -24.10 -12.09 21.62
C ILE A 525 -23.23 -13.11 20.90
N LEU A 526 -22.56 -12.68 19.83
CA LEU A 526 -21.55 -13.50 19.17
C LEU A 526 -20.15 -13.04 19.59
N VAL A 527 -19.45 -13.91 20.30
CA VAL A 527 -18.03 -13.70 20.65
C VAL A 527 -17.17 -14.33 19.56
N SER A 528 -16.24 -13.59 18.98
CA SER A 528 -15.45 -14.15 17.89
C SER A 528 -14.06 -13.51 17.76
N THR A 529 -13.17 -14.21 17.08
CA THR A 529 -11.87 -13.67 16.66
C THR A 529 -12.02 -12.88 15.35
N THR A 530 -10.92 -12.61 14.64
CA THR A 530 -10.89 -11.94 13.32
C THR A 530 -11.73 -12.65 12.24
N VAL A 531 -12.26 -13.84 12.52
CA VAL A 531 -12.99 -14.68 11.57
C VAL A 531 -14.38 -14.13 11.21
N ILE A 532 -14.93 -13.13 11.93
CA ILE A 532 -16.18 -12.43 11.54
C ILE A 532 -16.05 -11.72 10.17
N GLU A 533 -14.85 -11.65 9.59
CA GLU A 533 -14.66 -11.19 8.20
C GLU A 533 -15.51 -11.95 7.15
N VAL A 534 -16.12 -13.09 7.48
CA VAL A 534 -17.08 -13.77 6.59
C VAL A 534 -18.34 -12.90 6.44
N GLY A 535 -18.40 -12.11 5.36
CA GLY A 535 -19.54 -11.56 4.60
C GLY A 535 -20.96 -11.26 5.15
N VAL A 536 -21.40 -11.89 6.23
CA VAL A 536 -22.81 -12.05 6.58
C VAL A 536 -23.43 -10.74 7.05
N ASN A 537 -24.59 -10.41 6.50
CA ASN A 537 -25.41 -9.28 6.92
C ASN A 537 -26.38 -9.70 8.04
N VAL A 538 -26.25 -9.07 9.21
CA VAL A 538 -27.20 -9.22 10.33
C VAL A 538 -27.78 -7.85 10.68
N PRO A 539 -28.96 -7.47 10.11
CA PRO A 539 -29.54 -6.13 10.29
C PRO A 539 -29.86 -5.75 11.74
N ASN A 540 -30.13 -6.74 12.59
CA ASN A 540 -30.47 -6.53 14.00
C ASN A 540 -29.24 -6.40 14.93
N ALA A 541 -28.04 -6.63 14.41
CA ALA A 541 -26.79 -6.41 15.15
C ALA A 541 -26.45 -4.91 15.17
N THR A 542 -26.54 -4.30 16.36
CA THR A 542 -26.38 -2.85 16.55
C THR A 542 -25.10 -2.47 17.26
N ILE A 543 -24.46 -3.39 17.99
CA ILE A 543 -23.21 -3.12 18.71
C ILE A 543 -22.06 -3.97 18.16
N MET A 544 -20.92 -3.31 17.94
CA MET A 544 -19.62 -3.91 17.70
C MET A 544 -18.67 -3.52 18.83
N LEU A 545 -18.28 -4.46 19.69
CA LEU A 545 -17.27 -4.24 20.73
C LEU A 545 -15.98 -4.97 20.34
N ILE A 546 -14.86 -4.25 20.35
CA ILE A 546 -13.54 -4.80 20.01
C ILE A 546 -12.64 -4.67 21.24
N GLU A 547 -12.25 -5.81 21.80
CA GLU A 547 -11.29 -5.89 22.90
C GLU A 547 -9.87 -5.70 22.38
N ASN A 548 -9.01 -5.03 23.17
CA ASN A 548 -7.62 -4.71 22.85
C ASN A 548 -7.44 -4.24 21.38
N ALA A 549 -8.18 -3.20 21.00
CA ALA A 549 -8.21 -2.63 19.65
C ALA A 549 -6.82 -2.16 19.14
N ASP A 550 -5.85 -2.01 20.03
CA ASP A 550 -4.43 -1.76 19.70
C ASP A 550 -3.76 -2.89 18.91
N ARG A 551 -4.30 -4.12 18.96
CA ARG A 551 -3.76 -5.26 18.21
C ARG A 551 -4.25 -5.36 16.76
N PHE A 552 -5.24 -4.57 16.38
CA PHE A 552 -5.85 -4.62 15.04
C PHE A 552 -5.37 -3.49 14.15
N GLY A 553 -5.12 -3.79 12.88
CA GLY A 553 -4.87 -2.76 11.86
C GLY A 553 -6.07 -1.84 11.66
N LEU A 554 -5.84 -0.62 11.15
CA LEU A 554 -6.92 0.35 10.95
C LEU A 554 -7.94 -0.16 9.90
N ALA A 555 -7.47 -0.78 8.81
CA ALA A 555 -8.35 -1.42 7.83
C ALA A 555 -9.22 -2.56 8.43
N GLN A 556 -8.66 -3.38 9.32
CA GLN A 556 -9.40 -4.45 10.00
C GLN A 556 -10.48 -3.89 10.93
N LEU A 557 -10.13 -2.86 11.73
CA LEU A 557 -11.09 -2.17 12.60
C LEU A 557 -12.25 -1.58 11.79
N HIS A 558 -11.98 -1.03 10.61
CA HIS A 558 -13.00 -0.50 9.73
C HIS A 558 -13.91 -1.58 9.13
N GLN A 559 -13.35 -2.72 8.69
CA GLN A 559 -14.14 -3.85 8.22
C GLN A 559 -15.04 -4.43 9.32
N LEU A 560 -14.52 -4.55 10.55
CA LEU A 560 -15.29 -4.97 11.72
C LEU A 560 -16.41 -3.96 12.01
N ARG A 561 -16.11 -2.66 12.05
CA ARG A 561 -17.12 -1.59 12.21
C ARG A 561 -18.23 -1.70 11.15
N GLY A 562 -17.89 -2.01 9.89
CA GLY A 562 -18.84 -2.17 8.78
C GLY A 562 -19.79 -3.39 8.88
N ARG A 563 -19.63 -4.25 9.89
CA ARG A 563 -20.55 -5.37 10.16
C ARG A 563 -21.83 -4.96 10.86
N VAL A 564 -21.84 -3.79 11.53
CA VAL A 564 -23.03 -3.20 12.15
C VAL A 564 -23.53 -2.00 11.34
N GLY A 565 -24.70 -1.46 11.68
CA GLY A 565 -25.28 -0.31 10.97
C GLY A 565 -25.97 -0.67 9.65
N ARG A 566 -26.51 -1.88 9.55
CA ARG A 566 -27.24 -2.39 8.36
C ARG A 566 -28.77 -2.38 8.52
N GLY A 567 -29.27 -2.05 9.71
CA GLY A 567 -30.70 -1.92 10.00
C GLY A 567 -31.15 -0.46 10.22
N ILE A 568 -32.38 -0.29 10.68
CA ILE A 568 -33.01 1.02 10.97
C ILE A 568 -32.52 1.60 12.31
N HIS A 569 -31.88 0.80 13.15
CA HIS A 569 -31.47 1.19 14.49
C HIS A 569 -30.07 1.80 14.52
N LYS A 570 -29.90 2.80 15.40
CA LYS A 570 -28.60 3.42 15.65
C LYS A 570 -27.60 2.36 16.10
N SER A 571 -26.44 2.34 15.45
CA SER A 571 -25.40 1.36 15.71
C SER A 571 -24.16 2.00 16.32
N TYR A 572 -23.47 1.22 17.15
CA TYR A 572 -22.37 1.68 17.98
C TYR A 572 -21.16 0.77 17.81
N CYS A 573 -19.97 1.37 17.77
CA CYS A 573 -18.70 0.66 17.73
C CYS A 573 -17.82 1.10 18.90
N ILE A 574 -17.44 0.18 19.78
CA ILE A 574 -16.69 0.46 21.00
C ILE A 574 -15.33 -0.22 20.87
N LEU A 575 -14.27 0.57 20.90
CA LEU A 575 -12.88 0.14 20.81
C LEU A 575 -12.25 0.22 22.20
N ILE A 576 -11.96 -0.91 22.83
CA ILE A 576 -11.31 -0.96 24.15
C ILE A 576 -9.80 -1.09 23.93
N SER A 577 -9.01 -0.17 24.48
CA SER A 577 -7.55 -0.25 24.44
C SER A 577 -6.88 0.52 25.58
N ASP A 578 -5.83 -0.09 26.16
CA ASP A 578 -4.97 0.55 27.16
C ASP A 578 -3.64 1.04 26.59
N ALA A 579 -3.46 0.99 25.26
CA ALA A 579 -2.20 1.34 24.63
C ALA A 579 -1.79 2.80 24.90
N SER A 580 -0.54 2.96 25.34
CA SER A 580 0.05 4.27 25.65
C SER A 580 0.80 4.89 24.46
N ASN A 581 1.17 4.08 23.46
CA ASN A 581 1.93 4.49 22.27
C ASN A 581 1.21 5.58 21.46
N LYS A 582 1.96 6.57 20.98
CA LYS A 582 1.44 7.71 20.20
C LYS A 582 0.80 7.24 18.89
N GLU A 583 1.45 6.34 18.17
CA GLU A 583 0.96 5.81 16.89
C GLU A 583 -0.38 5.09 17.04
N THR A 584 -0.50 4.22 18.05
CA THR A 584 -1.75 3.49 18.33
C THR A 584 -2.89 4.43 18.73
N LYS A 585 -2.61 5.46 19.54
CA LYS A 585 -3.60 6.48 19.89
C LYS A 585 -4.07 7.27 18.67
N GLU A 586 -3.15 7.64 17.80
CA GLU A 586 -3.48 8.33 16.55
C GLU A 586 -4.36 7.46 15.65
N ARG A 587 -4.03 6.17 15.50
CA ARG A 587 -4.84 5.20 14.76
C ARG A 587 -6.26 5.06 15.31
N LEU A 588 -6.42 4.90 16.63
CA LEU A 588 -7.75 4.79 17.26
C LEU A 588 -8.53 6.11 17.15
N LYS A 589 -7.85 7.25 17.23
CA LYS A 589 -8.46 8.58 17.04
C LYS A 589 -9.02 8.72 15.62
N ILE A 590 -8.27 8.31 14.60
CA ILE A 590 -8.74 8.33 13.20
C ILE A 590 -10.04 7.51 13.05
N MET A 591 -10.15 6.34 13.69
CA MET A 591 -11.39 5.54 13.67
C MET A 591 -12.60 6.27 14.25
N THR A 592 -12.39 7.17 15.22
CA THR A 592 -13.46 7.96 15.85
C THR A 592 -13.84 9.21 15.08
N GLU A 593 -12.89 9.79 14.32
CA GLU A 593 -13.08 11.06 13.60
C GLU A 593 -13.84 10.88 12.28
N THR A 594 -13.67 9.74 11.59
CA THR A 594 -14.28 9.50 10.27
C THR A 594 -14.98 8.15 10.15
N ASN A 595 -16.10 8.16 9.43
CA ASN A 595 -16.79 6.94 9.01
C ASN A 595 -16.42 6.49 7.59
N ASP A 596 -15.72 7.34 6.83
CA ASP A 596 -15.37 7.09 5.43
C ASP A 596 -14.18 6.13 5.34
N GLY A 597 -14.43 4.94 4.78
CA GLY A 597 -13.40 3.94 4.59
C GLY A 597 -12.21 4.42 3.76
N PHE A 598 -12.41 5.26 2.74
CA PHE A 598 -11.32 5.75 1.89
C PHE A 598 -10.33 6.62 2.67
N VAL A 599 -10.84 7.51 3.53
CA VAL A 599 -10.02 8.36 4.40
C VAL A 599 -9.26 7.49 5.40
N ILE A 600 -9.92 6.46 5.94
CA ILE A 600 -9.30 5.53 6.90
C ILE A 600 -8.15 4.77 6.25
N ALA A 601 -8.37 4.16 5.08
CA ALA A 601 -7.33 3.40 4.40
C ALA A 601 -6.16 4.29 3.95
N GLU A 602 -6.44 5.53 3.53
CA GLU A 602 -5.40 6.51 3.24
C GLU A 602 -4.53 6.76 4.48
N LYS A 603 -5.13 7.00 5.65
CA LYS A 603 -4.42 7.19 6.90
C LYS A 603 -3.69 5.93 7.39
N ASP A 604 -4.26 4.74 7.23
CA ASP A 604 -3.59 3.46 7.57
C ASP A 604 -2.29 3.31 6.78
N MET A 605 -2.33 3.63 5.48
CA MET A 605 -1.16 3.54 4.60
C MET A 605 -0.08 4.55 5.00
N PHE A 606 -0.45 5.78 5.38
CA PHE A 606 0.52 6.76 5.88
C PHE A 606 1.21 6.31 7.17
N LEU A 607 0.47 5.71 8.10
CA LEU A 607 1.00 5.24 9.38
C LEU A 607 1.96 4.05 9.21
N ARG A 608 1.63 3.09 8.35
CA ARG A 608 2.46 1.89 8.11
C ARG A 608 3.70 2.16 7.25
N GLY A 609 3.66 3.18 6.39
CA GLY A 609 4.71 3.45 5.41
C GLY A 609 4.73 2.44 4.26
N THR A 610 5.52 2.73 3.22
CA THR A 610 5.59 1.96 1.96
C THR A 610 6.19 0.56 2.11
N GLY A 611 7.08 0.33 3.08
CA GLY A 611 7.92 -0.88 3.14
C GLY A 611 7.22 -2.20 3.47
N GLU A 612 6.16 -2.19 4.30
CA GLU A 612 5.45 -3.43 4.69
C GLU A 612 4.31 -3.80 3.72
N PHE A 613 3.63 -2.79 3.15
CA PHE A 613 2.51 -3.03 2.25
C PHE A 613 2.98 -3.39 0.83
N PHE A 614 4.11 -2.83 0.43
CA PHE A 614 4.72 -3.07 -0.86
C PHE A 614 5.89 -4.03 -0.71
N GLY A 615 5.60 -5.32 -0.76
CA GLY A 615 6.58 -6.27 -1.25
C GLY A 615 6.83 -6.01 -2.74
N LEU A 616 7.49 -4.89 -3.11
CA LEU A 616 7.76 -4.49 -4.51
C LEU A 616 8.30 -5.66 -5.35
N ARG A 617 9.03 -6.58 -4.71
CA ARG A 617 9.58 -7.80 -5.32
C ARG A 617 8.54 -8.81 -5.80
N GLN A 618 7.36 -8.89 -5.19
CA GLN A 618 6.33 -9.86 -5.56
C GLN A 618 5.52 -9.45 -6.81
N HIS A 619 5.47 -8.16 -7.12
CA HIS A 619 4.64 -7.62 -8.21
C HIS A 619 5.42 -7.30 -9.51
N GLY A 620 6.72 -7.60 -9.57
CA GLY A 620 7.54 -7.35 -10.78
C GLY A 620 7.74 -5.86 -11.13
N LEU A 621 7.36 -4.94 -10.24
CA LEU A 621 7.49 -3.50 -10.48
C LEU A 621 8.97 -3.06 -10.38
N PRO A 622 9.39 -2.05 -11.17
CA PRO A 622 10.66 -1.35 -10.98
C PRO A 622 10.85 -0.87 -9.53
N GLU A 623 12.04 -1.08 -8.98
CA GLU A 623 12.41 -0.54 -7.67
C GLU A 623 12.61 0.98 -7.82
N LEU A 624 11.80 1.76 -7.12
CA LEU A 624 11.96 3.22 -7.00
C LEU A 624 13.14 3.50 -6.07
N LYS A 625 14.11 4.32 -6.49
CA LYS A 625 15.30 4.62 -5.69
C LYS A 625 15.07 5.77 -4.73
N LEU A 626 14.28 6.76 -5.13
CA LEU A 626 13.99 7.96 -4.32
C LEU A 626 12.49 8.19 -4.12
N ALA A 627 11.66 7.88 -5.12
CA ALA A 627 10.23 8.12 -5.03
C ALA A 627 9.54 7.17 -4.05
N ASP A 628 8.66 7.74 -3.24
CA ASP A 628 7.75 7.01 -2.38
C ASP A 628 6.31 7.31 -2.83
N ILE A 629 5.60 6.30 -3.32
CA ILE A 629 4.27 6.46 -3.95
C ILE A 629 3.24 7.06 -2.97
N ILE A 630 3.41 6.83 -1.66
CA ILE A 630 2.52 7.34 -0.62
C ILE A 630 2.87 8.78 -0.26
N LYS A 631 4.16 9.05 0.01
CA LYS A 631 4.62 10.38 0.44
C LYS A 631 4.61 11.40 -0.70
N ASP A 632 4.91 10.97 -1.92
CA ASP A 632 5.08 11.82 -3.09
C ASP A 632 3.82 11.90 -3.97
N ARG A 633 2.63 11.86 -3.35
CA ARG A 633 1.33 11.81 -4.04
C ARG A 633 1.11 12.97 -5.02
N GLU A 634 1.58 14.16 -4.70
CA GLU A 634 1.40 15.33 -5.57
C GLU A 634 2.21 15.18 -6.85
N ILE A 635 3.50 14.82 -6.73
CA ILE A 635 4.40 14.51 -7.86
C ILE A 635 3.82 13.38 -8.71
N LEU A 636 3.25 12.37 -8.04
CA LEU A 636 2.60 11.27 -8.72
C LEU A 636 1.41 11.71 -9.59
N LYS A 637 0.54 12.59 -9.08
CA LYS A 637 -0.60 13.09 -9.86
C LYS A 637 -0.12 13.82 -11.11
N GLU A 638 0.89 14.68 -10.97
CA GLU A 638 1.50 15.40 -12.10
C GLU A 638 2.07 14.41 -13.14
N ALA A 639 2.77 13.37 -12.69
CA ALA A 639 3.31 12.32 -13.56
C ALA A 639 2.21 11.50 -14.27
N GLN A 640 1.08 11.22 -13.60
CA GLN A 640 -0.07 10.53 -14.19
C GLN A 640 -0.78 11.38 -15.25
N GLU A 641 -0.88 12.69 -15.05
CA GLU A 641 -1.45 13.60 -16.05
C GLU A 641 -0.57 13.64 -17.31
N LEU A 642 0.74 13.75 -17.13
CA LEU A 642 1.69 13.74 -18.25
C LEU A 642 1.69 12.40 -18.98
N SER A 643 1.72 11.27 -18.27
CA SER A 643 1.76 9.95 -18.90
C SER A 643 0.51 9.66 -19.73
N LYS A 644 -0.68 10.06 -19.26
CA LYS A 644 -1.92 9.96 -20.04
C LYS A 644 -1.86 10.77 -21.31
N TRP A 645 -1.45 12.04 -21.22
CA TRP A 645 -1.32 12.90 -22.38
C TRP A 645 -0.32 12.33 -23.42
N ILE A 646 0.80 11.77 -22.96
CA ILE A 646 1.80 11.10 -23.82
C ILE A 646 1.18 9.90 -24.55
N ILE A 647 0.42 9.05 -23.86
CA ILE A 647 -0.16 7.84 -24.44
C ILE A 647 -1.34 8.17 -25.38
N GLU A 648 -2.24 9.06 -24.99
CA GLU A 648 -3.42 9.45 -25.78
C GLU A 648 -3.04 10.08 -27.13
N ASN A 649 -1.94 10.83 -27.16
CA ASN A 649 -1.42 11.46 -28.38
C ASN A 649 -0.34 10.63 -29.08
N ASN A 650 -0.09 9.38 -28.63
CA ASN A 650 0.96 8.49 -29.16
C ASN A 650 2.36 9.14 -29.25
N LEU A 651 2.70 10.05 -28.33
CA LEU A 651 3.92 10.85 -28.41
C LEU A 651 5.20 10.02 -28.27
N LEU A 652 5.14 8.84 -27.63
CA LEU A 652 6.27 7.91 -27.56
C LEU A 652 6.77 7.46 -28.95
N GLN A 653 5.94 7.56 -29.99
CA GLN A 653 6.35 7.21 -31.36
C GLN A 653 7.09 8.35 -32.07
N ILE A 654 7.07 9.57 -31.52
CA ILE A 654 7.73 10.74 -32.09
C ILE A 654 9.21 10.71 -31.69
N GLN A 655 10.08 11.15 -32.60
CA GLN A 655 11.54 11.19 -32.40
C GLN A 655 11.95 11.95 -31.13
N GLU A 656 11.19 12.99 -30.81
CA GLU A 656 11.30 13.81 -29.60
C GLU A 656 11.31 12.99 -28.30
N PHE A 657 10.42 11.99 -28.17
CA PHE A 657 10.32 11.14 -26.98
C PHE A 657 11.10 9.81 -27.08
N SER A 658 11.99 9.67 -28.07
CA SER A 658 12.74 8.42 -28.31
C SER A 658 13.54 7.95 -27.09
N ASN A 659 14.20 8.86 -26.38
CA ASN A 659 14.95 8.53 -25.16
C ASN A 659 14.04 8.03 -24.04
N LEU A 660 12.87 8.66 -23.86
CA LEU A 660 11.88 8.23 -22.87
C LEU A 660 11.32 6.84 -23.23
N LYS A 661 11.00 6.62 -24.52
CA LYS A 661 10.54 5.32 -25.02
C LYS A 661 11.56 4.21 -24.76
N ASN A 662 12.83 4.44 -25.10
CA ASN A 662 13.90 3.45 -24.90
C ASN A 662 14.04 3.06 -23.43
N GLU A 663 13.93 4.03 -22.51
CA GLU A 663 14.02 3.78 -21.08
C GLU A 663 12.80 3.02 -20.54
N VAL A 664 11.59 3.34 -21.01
CA VAL A 664 10.35 2.61 -20.70
C VAL A 664 10.42 1.17 -21.20
N GLU A 665 10.84 0.96 -22.45
CA GLU A 665 10.98 -0.38 -23.04
C GLU A 665 12.03 -1.21 -22.29
N ARG A 666 13.18 -0.61 -21.98
CA ARG A 666 14.25 -1.27 -21.20
C ARG A 666 13.72 -1.81 -19.86
N LEU A 667 13.03 -0.98 -19.09
CA LEU A 667 12.48 -1.37 -17.80
C LEU A 667 11.32 -2.37 -17.93
N PHE A 668 10.52 -2.24 -18.99
CA PHE A 668 9.45 -3.17 -19.32
C PHE A 668 9.99 -4.58 -19.59
N PHE A 669 11.00 -4.72 -20.47
CA PHE A 669 11.59 -6.01 -20.83
C PHE A 669 12.38 -6.66 -19.68
N GLU A 670 13.10 -5.87 -18.87
CA GLU A 670 13.91 -6.41 -17.79
C GLU A 670 13.09 -6.97 -16.62
N LYS A 671 11.92 -6.37 -16.30
CA LYS A 671 11.21 -6.64 -15.04
C LYS A 671 9.78 -7.17 -15.19
N LEU A 672 9.00 -6.70 -16.17
CA LEU A 672 7.57 -7.05 -16.28
C LEU A 672 7.34 -8.39 -16.98
N ASN A 673 8.19 -8.79 -17.94
CA ASN A 673 8.10 -10.09 -18.61
C ASN A 673 8.51 -11.29 -17.73
N LYS A 674 9.30 -11.07 -16.67
CA LYS A 674 9.79 -12.16 -15.81
C LYS A 674 8.84 -12.53 -14.67
N HIS A 675 7.92 -11.64 -14.28
CA HIS A 675 7.13 -11.84 -13.05
C HIS A 675 5.64 -11.48 -13.13
N THR A 676 5.09 -11.11 -14.28
CA THR A 676 3.65 -10.87 -14.42
C THR A 676 3.14 -11.21 -15.81
N PHE A 677 1.87 -11.63 -15.85
CA PHE A 677 1.06 -11.97 -17.02
C PHE A 677 1.16 -13.42 -17.52
N ASN A 678 0.84 -14.37 -16.62
CA ASN A 678 0.00 -15.54 -16.88
C ASN A 678 -0.69 -16.00 -15.59
#